data_AF-A0A959BPM3-F1
#
_entry.id   AF-A0A959BPM3-F1
#
_cell.length_a   1.000
_cell.length_b   1.000
_cell.length_c   1.000
_cell.angle_alpha   90.00
_cell.angle_beta   90.00
_cell.angle_gamma   90.00
#
_symmetry.space_group_name_H-M   'P 1'
#
loop_
_entity.id
_entity.type
_entity.pdbx_description
1 polymer ?
#
loop_
_entity_poly.entity_id
_entity_poly.type
_entity_poly.pdbx_seq_one_letter_code
_entity_poly.pdbx_strand_id
1 'polypeptide(L)'
;MGNRSAQLDKLAWYANRLKTMSLPEINYRLNTAARKKYERWQKVGYFPKVNPTTAYPSPILFIPELAAPFETGKYDIFGRALRIDQPIDWHQDIISGGAFPLDYSYSIDTRTEKHGIVKVAWEVNRLQFLTHICLQYRYSGERKYLQRFIDIITSWKEANPYLKGVNWYSNIEVNLRIITWFLCWEILEAPQLCQRDPAFKKFTDGLWLPLIYLHGQHADKHPSKFSSSNNHLIAEASGLFIAGAYWDFPKSKKWVRKAQAILEREIQLQHSPNGINREEASEYIQFITDFFLIAYIVGERKGHPFSDAYRQMLKKIFHYIYHLMGQSGHVPYYGDDDDGHTFVLSHGEAGNNFQSLLATGAILFNDPVLKSKAGPLDLKNEILFGPEGVATFNRLPHQEARPETRLYHEEGHLLIKNGRGGRETYLHVDTAPLGYLSIAAHGHADALSFFLEIDGQPYITDVGTYTYHSEPEWRAYFKGTLAHNTIRVDEQDQAANAGPCLWVDHYQPELAFFTEDAEKVIVRGSHDGYAPLGVTHTRTYEFNKDSDTIVITDNIESDGQHVYEIPFHLHPEIRVEQEAANDFVLSHPRGRAVRLLLDESLQPRLIKGSEGPILGWYSPSFLQKEPTTTIYSRLEMAGSFQLTTIIEPQN
;
A
#
# COMPACT_ATOMS: atom_id res chain seq x y z
N MET A 1 4.49 -31.84 23.03
CA MET A 1 5.23 -30.60 23.27
C MET A 1 4.67 -29.39 22.50
N GLY A 2 4.08 -29.56 21.30
CA GLY A 2 3.55 -28.44 20.49
C GLY A 2 2.43 -27.58 21.13
N ASN A 3 1.49 -28.16 21.89
CA ASN A 3 0.38 -27.38 22.48
C ASN A 3 0.81 -26.42 23.61
N ARG A 4 1.93 -26.71 24.29
CA ARG A 4 2.47 -25.86 25.37
C ARG A 4 3.29 -24.70 24.79
N SER A 5 4.02 -24.94 23.70
CA SER A 5 4.72 -23.89 22.94
C SER A 5 3.74 -22.87 22.39
N ALA A 6 2.72 -23.31 21.65
CA ALA A 6 1.72 -22.41 21.07
C ALA A 6 0.95 -21.57 22.11
N GLN A 7 0.74 -22.10 23.32
CA GLN A 7 0.16 -21.35 24.43
C GLN A 7 1.11 -20.30 25.00
N LEU A 8 2.40 -20.63 25.12
CA LEU A 8 3.44 -19.70 25.55
C LEU A 8 3.63 -18.59 24.51
N ASP A 9 3.67 -18.92 23.22
CA ASP A 9 3.78 -17.96 22.12
C ASP A 9 2.59 -17.00 22.10
N LYS A 10 1.38 -17.53 22.34
CA LYS A 10 0.17 -16.72 22.46
C LYS A 10 0.22 -15.79 23.68
N LEU A 11 0.68 -16.26 24.84
CA LEU A 11 0.83 -15.42 26.04
C LEU A 11 1.89 -14.33 25.84
N ALA A 12 3.02 -14.68 25.22
CA ALA A 12 4.07 -13.73 24.86
C ALA A 12 3.54 -12.65 23.91
N TRP A 13 2.78 -13.04 22.89
CA TRP A 13 2.11 -12.10 21.98
C TRP A 13 1.19 -11.15 22.74
N TYR A 14 0.33 -11.64 23.64
CA TYR A 14 -0.55 -10.77 24.43
C TYR A 14 0.23 -9.84 25.36
N ALA A 15 1.31 -10.32 25.98
CA ALA A 15 2.17 -9.49 26.82
C ALA A 15 2.83 -8.38 26.01
N ASN A 16 3.43 -8.69 24.87
CA ASN A 16 4.04 -7.71 23.96
C ASN A 16 2.99 -6.73 23.42
N ARG A 17 1.81 -7.23 23.08
CA ARG A 17 0.72 -6.38 22.60
C ARG A 17 0.20 -5.43 23.68
N LEU A 18 0.15 -5.86 24.95
CA LEU A 18 -0.20 -4.98 26.07
C LEU A 18 0.85 -3.90 26.33
N LYS A 19 2.15 -4.23 26.20
CA LYS A 19 3.25 -3.26 26.33
C LYS A 19 3.16 -2.11 25.32
N THR A 20 2.61 -2.36 24.15
CA THR A 20 2.46 -1.34 23.09
C THR A 20 1.16 -0.53 23.19
N MET A 21 0.27 -0.83 24.14
CA MET A 21 -1.01 -0.12 24.30
C MET A 21 -0.92 1.04 25.28
N SER A 22 -1.48 2.19 24.88
CA SER A 22 -1.78 3.28 25.81
C SER A 22 -2.99 2.94 26.71
N LEU A 23 -3.10 3.57 27.89
CA LEU A 23 -4.28 3.41 28.76
C LEU A 23 -5.62 3.74 28.06
N PRO A 24 -5.72 4.82 27.25
CA PRO A 24 -6.93 5.06 26.46
C PRO A 24 -7.25 3.95 25.45
N GLU A 25 -6.22 3.33 24.86
CA GLU A 25 -6.41 2.20 23.95
C GLU A 25 -7.00 0.99 24.70
N ILE A 26 -6.50 0.65 25.88
CA ILE A 26 -7.03 -0.46 26.68
C ILE A 26 -8.52 -0.26 26.96
N ASN A 27 -8.90 0.93 27.44
CA ASN A 27 -10.32 1.26 27.69
C ASN A 27 -11.15 1.17 26.40
N TYR A 28 -10.61 1.63 25.26
CA TYR A 28 -11.28 1.51 23.97
C TYR A 28 -11.52 0.06 23.55
N ARG A 29 -10.54 -0.82 23.73
CA ARG A 29 -10.64 -2.25 23.39
C ARG A 29 -11.66 -2.95 24.30
N LEU A 30 -11.71 -2.62 25.59
CA LEU A 30 -12.73 -3.14 26.53
C LEU A 30 -14.15 -2.72 26.13
N ASN A 31 -14.35 -1.44 25.83
CA ASN A 31 -15.65 -0.94 25.36
C ASN A 31 -16.07 -1.58 24.02
N THR A 32 -15.11 -1.79 23.12
CA THR A 32 -15.34 -2.49 21.85
C THR A 32 -15.76 -3.94 22.09
N ALA A 33 -15.10 -4.66 23.01
CA ALA A 33 -15.47 -6.02 23.36
C ALA A 33 -16.88 -6.10 23.96
N ALA A 34 -17.25 -5.17 24.85
CA ALA A 34 -18.60 -5.08 25.40
C ALA A 34 -19.66 -4.82 24.32
N ARG A 35 -19.40 -3.88 23.39
CA ARG A 35 -20.29 -3.60 22.24
C ARG A 35 -20.48 -4.84 21.38
N LYS A 36 -19.38 -5.51 21.01
CA LYS A 36 -19.43 -6.75 20.22
C LYS A 36 -20.23 -7.85 20.93
N LYS A 37 -20.15 -7.95 22.26
CA LYS A 37 -20.99 -8.89 23.01
C LYS A 37 -22.47 -8.52 22.90
N TYR A 38 -22.83 -7.24 23.07
CA TYR A 38 -24.22 -6.77 22.96
C TYR A 38 -24.81 -6.99 21.56
N GLU A 39 -24.08 -6.66 20.50
CA GLU A 39 -24.56 -6.76 19.11
C GLU A 39 -24.83 -8.20 18.68
N ARG A 40 -24.06 -9.17 19.18
CA ARG A 40 -24.28 -10.60 18.96
C ARG A 40 -25.71 -11.04 19.30
N TRP A 41 -26.33 -10.44 20.32
CA TRP A 41 -27.67 -10.81 20.79
C TRP A 41 -28.80 -10.00 20.14
N GLN A 42 -28.51 -8.78 19.69
CA GLN A 42 -29.55 -7.78 19.39
C GLN A 42 -29.57 -7.29 17.95
N LYS A 43 -28.49 -7.50 17.19
CA LYS A 43 -28.31 -6.88 15.87
C LYS A 43 -28.02 -7.86 14.75
N VAL A 44 -27.68 -9.11 15.03
CA VAL A 44 -27.43 -10.12 14.00
C VAL A 44 -28.64 -10.24 13.07
N GLY A 45 -28.41 -10.11 11.76
CA GLY A 45 -29.45 -10.16 10.72
C GLY A 45 -30.31 -8.90 10.60
N TYR A 46 -30.00 -7.81 11.30
CA TYR A 46 -30.71 -6.54 11.17
C TYR A 46 -30.59 -5.97 9.75
N PHE A 47 -31.71 -5.51 9.19
CA PHE A 47 -31.77 -4.78 7.93
C PHE A 47 -32.67 -3.55 8.09
N PRO A 48 -32.20 -2.34 7.73
CA PRO A 48 -32.96 -1.12 7.94
C PRO A 48 -34.07 -0.99 6.90
N LYS A 49 -35.14 -0.28 7.27
CA LYS A 49 -36.04 0.33 6.29
C LYS A 49 -35.54 1.74 6.03
N VAL A 50 -35.22 2.05 4.79
CA VAL A 50 -34.95 3.41 4.35
C VAL A 50 -36.19 3.85 3.60
N ASN A 51 -36.92 4.82 4.15
CA ASN A 51 -37.88 5.55 3.33
C ASN A 51 -37.04 6.50 2.46
N PRO A 52 -37.05 6.39 1.12
CA PRO A 52 -36.47 7.42 0.28
C PRO A 52 -37.25 8.70 0.56
N THR A 53 -36.74 9.51 1.48
CA THR A 53 -37.41 10.72 1.99
C THR A 53 -37.04 11.94 1.15
N THR A 54 -36.18 11.75 0.14
CA THR A 54 -35.70 12.75 -0.81
C THR A 54 -35.48 12.14 -2.19
N ALA A 55 -35.43 12.99 -3.21
CA ALA A 55 -35.06 12.61 -4.57
C ALA A 55 -33.68 11.94 -4.58
N TYR A 56 -33.46 10.98 -5.49
CA TYR A 56 -32.13 10.37 -5.68
C TYR A 56 -31.09 11.47 -5.95
N PRO A 57 -29.87 11.37 -5.37
CA PRO A 57 -28.84 12.38 -5.59
C PRO A 57 -28.47 12.44 -7.07
N SER A 58 -28.40 13.64 -7.63
CA SER A 58 -27.89 13.85 -8.99
C SER A 58 -26.42 13.42 -9.08
N PRO A 59 -26.00 12.79 -10.20
CA PRO A 59 -24.60 12.47 -10.44
C PRO A 59 -23.70 13.70 -10.36
N ILE A 60 -22.49 13.52 -9.85
CA ILE A 60 -21.48 14.58 -9.70
C ILE A 60 -20.18 14.28 -10.46
N LEU A 61 -19.99 13.08 -10.97
CA LEU A 61 -18.88 12.69 -11.82
C LEU A 61 -19.28 12.78 -13.30
N PHE A 62 -18.28 12.90 -14.16
CA PHE A 62 -18.48 12.83 -15.60
C PHE A 62 -18.31 11.38 -16.05
N ILE A 63 -19.19 10.85 -16.89
CA ILE A 63 -19.04 9.51 -17.46
C ILE A 63 -18.77 9.67 -18.96
N PRO A 64 -17.52 9.49 -19.43
CA PRO A 64 -17.20 9.65 -20.85
C PRO A 64 -17.86 8.55 -21.70
N GLU A 65 -17.92 8.79 -23.02
CA GLU A 65 -18.18 7.72 -23.98
C GLU A 65 -16.99 6.75 -23.98
N LEU A 66 -17.26 5.46 -23.79
CA LEU A 66 -16.22 4.44 -23.67
C LEU A 66 -15.77 3.98 -25.06
N ALA A 67 -14.46 3.99 -25.30
CA ALA A 67 -13.89 3.62 -26.60
C ALA A 67 -13.81 2.10 -26.84
N ALA A 68 -13.85 1.30 -25.77
CA ALA A 68 -13.71 -0.16 -25.83
C ALA A 68 -14.60 -0.83 -24.77
N PRO A 69 -15.00 -2.11 -24.99
CA PRO A 69 -15.70 -2.89 -23.97
C PRO A 69 -14.77 -3.23 -22.79
N PHE A 70 -15.38 -3.48 -21.63
CA PHE A 70 -14.68 -3.97 -20.45
C PHE A 70 -14.82 -5.48 -20.32
N GLU A 71 -13.76 -6.16 -19.87
CA GLU A 71 -13.86 -7.59 -19.58
C GLU A 71 -14.77 -7.82 -18.37
N THR A 72 -15.83 -8.62 -18.59
CA THR A 72 -16.78 -9.00 -17.54
C THR A 72 -16.84 -10.52 -17.32
N GLY A 73 -15.84 -11.26 -17.83
CA GLY A 73 -15.75 -12.72 -17.67
C GLY A 73 -14.87 -13.12 -16.49
N LYS A 74 -13.74 -12.42 -16.32
CA LYS A 74 -12.77 -12.64 -15.26
C LYS A 74 -12.37 -11.31 -14.62
N TYR A 75 -11.95 -11.39 -13.36
CA TYR A 75 -11.34 -10.29 -12.63
C TYR A 75 -10.16 -10.87 -11.83
N ASP A 76 -8.98 -10.27 -11.94
CA ASP A 76 -7.79 -10.78 -11.25
C ASP A 76 -7.81 -10.40 -9.77
N ILE A 77 -7.46 -11.34 -8.91
CA ILE A 77 -7.28 -11.17 -7.47
C ILE A 77 -5.98 -11.89 -7.12
N PHE A 78 -4.90 -11.13 -6.93
CA PHE A 78 -3.56 -11.66 -6.60
C PHE A 78 -3.07 -12.76 -7.56
N GLY A 79 -3.23 -12.55 -8.88
CA GLY A 79 -2.86 -13.51 -9.92
C GLY A 79 -3.87 -14.65 -10.12
N ARG A 80 -5.02 -14.62 -9.44
CA ARG A 80 -6.10 -15.60 -9.57
C ARG A 80 -7.37 -14.98 -10.15
N ALA A 81 -7.82 -15.52 -11.29
CA ALA A 81 -9.05 -15.07 -11.93
C ALA A 81 -10.33 -15.48 -11.17
N LEU A 82 -11.07 -14.49 -10.66
CA LEU A 82 -12.46 -14.60 -10.21
C LEU A 82 -13.43 -14.62 -11.41
N ARG A 83 -14.30 -15.63 -11.47
CA ARG A 83 -15.34 -15.76 -12.51
C ARG A 83 -16.57 -14.92 -12.18
N ILE A 84 -16.55 -13.65 -12.56
CA ILE A 84 -17.63 -12.70 -12.30
C ILE A 84 -18.89 -12.92 -13.15
N ASP A 85 -18.84 -13.83 -14.12
CA ASP A 85 -19.98 -14.31 -14.91
C ASP A 85 -20.72 -15.51 -14.28
N GLN A 86 -20.20 -16.07 -13.18
CA GLN A 86 -20.75 -17.26 -12.49
C GLN A 86 -21.24 -16.94 -11.06
N PRO A 87 -22.03 -17.80 -10.41
CA PRO A 87 -22.30 -17.65 -8.98
C PRO A 87 -21.01 -17.58 -8.17
N ILE A 88 -20.94 -16.64 -7.21
CA ILE A 88 -19.76 -16.42 -6.36
C ILE A 88 -20.05 -16.96 -4.96
N ASP A 89 -19.13 -17.75 -4.42
CA ASP A 89 -19.13 -18.09 -3.00
C ASP A 89 -18.45 -16.95 -2.21
N TRP A 90 -19.26 -16.20 -1.47
CA TRP A 90 -18.82 -15.00 -0.75
C TRP A 90 -17.96 -15.28 0.49
N HIS A 91 -17.84 -16.53 0.91
CA HIS A 91 -17.03 -16.92 2.06
C HIS A 91 -15.84 -17.79 1.68
N GLN A 92 -15.60 -18.01 0.38
CA GLN A 92 -14.47 -18.79 -0.10
C GLN A 92 -13.23 -17.93 -0.33
N ASP A 93 -12.09 -18.43 0.10
CA ASP A 93 -10.78 -18.05 -0.41
C ASP A 93 -10.54 -18.78 -1.73
N ILE A 94 -10.51 -18.04 -2.84
CA ILE A 94 -10.37 -18.59 -4.19
C ILE A 94 -8.95 -19.09 -4.54
N ILE A 95 -7.96 -18.82 -3.67
CA ILE A 95 -6.58 -19.27 -3.82
C ILE A 95 -6.38 -20.60 -3.10
N SER A 96 -6.66 -20.67 -1.79
CA SER A 96 -6.50 -21.93 -1.04
C SER A 96 -7.67 -22.91 -1.19
N GLY A 97 -8.84 -22.42 -1.62
CA GLY A 97 -10.11 -23.17 -1.64
C GLY A 97 -10.80 -23.26 -0.26
N GLY A 98 -10.19 -22.69 0.80
CA GLY A 98 -10.77 -22.63 2.13
C GLY A 98 -12.07 -21.81 2.19
N ALA A 99 -12.91 -22.08 3.19
CA ALA A 99 -14.17 -21.35 3.38
C ALA A 99 -14.37 -20.90 4.83
N PHE A 100 -14.79 -19.65 4.99
CA PHE A 100 -15.12 -19.03 6.26
C PHE A 100 -16.55 -19.37 6.70
N PRO A 101 -16.79 -19.59 8.02
CA PRO A 101 -18.10 -19.99 8.51
C PRO A 101 -19.09 -18.80 8.54
N LEU A 102 -20.38 -19.11 8.37
CA LEU A 102 -21.47 -18.15 8.53
C LEU A 102 -21.84 -17.92 10.01
N ASP A 103 -20.83 -17.65 10.83
CA ASP A 103 -20.92 -17.38 12.26
C ASP A 103 -21.00 -15.88 12.56
N TYR A 104 -21.14 -15.51 13.83
CA TYR A 104 -21.02 -14.12 14.23
C TYR A 104 -19.66 -13.57 13.80
N SER A 105 -19.62 -12.45 13.05
CA SER A 105 -18.41 -12.00 12.36
C SER A 105 -17.20 -11.93 13.27
N TYR A 106 -17.31 -11.31 14.45
CA TYR A 106 -16.18 -11.14 15.37
C TYR A 106 -15.78 -12.40 16.16
N SER A 107 -16.44 -13.55 15.97
CA SER A 107 -15.96 -14.85 16.48
C SER A 107 -15.17 -15.66 15.46
N ILE A 108 -15.12 -15.20 14.21
CA ILE A 108 -14.36 -15.85 13.14
C ILE A 108 -12.87 -15.54 13.36
N ASP A 109 -12.05 -16.57 13.30
CA ASP A 109 -10.60 -16.42 13.33
C ASP A 109 -10.11 -16.01 11.94
N THR A 110 -9.53 -14.82 11.86
CA THR A 110 -9.00 -14.21 10.63
C THR A 110 -7.48 -14.06 10.68
N ARG A 111 -6.83 -14.58 11.72
CA ARG A 111 -5.38 -14.47 11.96
C ARG A 111 -4.64 -15.79 11.71
N THR A 112 -5.34 -16.81 11.25
CA THR A 112 -4.80 -18.12 10.93
C THR A 112 -5.40 -18.62 9.63
N GLU A 113 -4.72 -19.56 8.98
CA GLU A 113 -5.15 -20.17 7.72
C GLU A 113 -6.22 -21.27 7.91
N LYS A 114 -6.78 -21.40 9.12
CA LYS A 114 -7.76 -22.44 9.46
C LYS A 114 -8.94 -22.51 8.47
N HIS A 115 -9.35 -21.36 7.95
CA HIS A 115 -10.49 -21.22 7.04
C HIS A 115 -10.08 -20.70 5.64
N GLY A 116 -8.76 -20.61 5.37
CA GLY A 116 -8.20 -19.91 4.21
C GLY A 116 -7.62 -18.54 4.57
N ILE A 117 -7.15 -17.83 3.54
CA ILE A 117 -6.52 -16.51 3.63
C ILE A 117 -7.61 -15.44 3.58
N VAL A 118 -7.83 -14.77 4.71
CA VAL A 118 -8.96 -13.84 4.86
C VAL A 118 -8.93 -12.66 3.88
N LYS A 119 -7.72 -12.18 3.53
CA LYS A 119 -7.53 -11.07 2.58
C LYS A 119 -8.10 -11.43 1.21
N VAL A 120 -7.94 -12.67 0.74
CA VAL A 120 -8.48 -13.14 -0.54
C VAL A 120 -10.01 -13.08 -0.53
N ALA A 121 -10.64 -13.61 0.53
CA ALA A 121 -12.09 -13.53 0.68
C ALA A 121 -12.56 -12.07 0.74
N TRP A 122 -11.87 -11.20 1.49
CA TRP A 122 -12.20 -9.78 1.56
C TRP A 122 -12.04 -9.06 0.23
N GLU A 123 -11.01 -9.34 -0.57
CA GLU A 123 -10.78 -8.69 -1.87
C GLU A 123 -11.95 -8.91 -2.82
N VAL A 124 -12.44 -10.15 -2.94
CA VAL A 124 -13.67 -10.48 -3.68
C VAL A 124 -14.87 -9.68 -3.14
N ASN A 125 -14.95 -9.54 -1.82
CA ASN A 125 -16.05 -8.87 -1.14
C ASN A 125 -15.89 -7.33 -1.03
N ARG A 126 -14.83 -6.72 -1.59
CA ARG A 126 -14.78 -5.28 -1.87
C ARG A 126 -15.66 -4.89 -3.06
N LEU A 127 -16.01 -5.89 -3.88
CA LEU A 127 -16.92 -5.78 -5.03
C LEU A 127 -16.43 -4.79 -6.11
N GLN A 128 -15.14 -4.47 -6.15
CA GLN A 128 -14.59 -3.44 -7.05
C GLN A 128 -14.83 -3.76 -8.53
N PHE A 129 -14.87 -5.05 -8.89
CA PHE A 129 -15.25 -5.53 -10.22
C PHE A 129 -16.65 -5.10 -10.68
N LEU A 130 -17.54 -4.65 -9.79
CA LEU A 130 -18.86 -4.13 -10.17
C LEU A 130 -18.74 -2.92 -11.09
N THR A 131 -17.67 -2.13 -10.95
CA THR A 131 -17.42 -0.96 -11.81
C THR A 131 -17.22 -1.38 -13.27
N HIS A 132 -16.52 -2.48 -13.55
CA HIS A 132 -16.36 -3.04 -14.89
C HIS A 132 -17.71 -3.47 -15.49
N ILE A 133 -18.58 -4.07 -14.68
CA ILE A 133 -19.93 -4.48 -15.11
C ILE A 133 -20.79 -3.24 -15.44
N CYS A 134 -20.71 -2.20 -14.61
CA CYS A 134 -21.41 -0.93 -14.85
C CYS A 134 -20.89 -0.23 -16.12
N LEU A 135 -19.58 -0.17 -16.32
CA LEU A 135 -18.96 0.40 -17.52
C LEU A 135 -19.35 -0.39 -18.77
N GLN A 136 -19.34 -1.72 -18.71
CA GLN A 136 -19.77 -2.56 -19.82
C GLN A 136 -21.26 -2.38 -20.16
N TYR A 137 -22.12 -2.18 -19.15
CA TYR A 137 -23.52 -1.78 -19.40
C TYR A 137 -23.60 -0.41 -20.08
N ARG A 138 -22.79 0.57 -19.66
CA ARG A 138 -22.77 1.90 -20.28
C ARG A 138 -22.27 1.89 -21.71
N TYR A 139 -21.28 1.04 -22.02
CA TYR A 139 -20.75 0.86 -23.37
C TYR A 139 -21.77 0.17 -24.29
N SER A 140 -22.32 -0.97 -23.86
CA SER A 140 -23.13 -1.84 -24.72
C SER A 140 -24.64 -1.52 -24.72
N GLY A 141 -25.16 -0.93 -23.65
CA GLY A 141 -26.59 -0.80 -23.39
C GLY A 141 -27.31 -2.12 -23.10
N GLU A 142 -26.61 -3.26 -23.09
CA GLU A 142 -27.23 -4.58 -22.95
C GLU A 142 -27.71 -4.86 -21.53
N ARG A 143 -29.02 -5.12 -21.38
CA ARG A 143 -29.66 -5.38 -20.07
C ARG A 143 -29.02 -6.51 -19.26
N LYS A 144 -28.37 -7.49 -19.90
CA LYS A 144 -27.73 -8.63 -19.21
C LYS A 144 -26.68 -8.17 -18.19
N TYR A 145 -25.95 -7.08 -18.46
CA TYR A 145 -24.95 -6.54 -17.53
C TYR A 145 -25.60 -5.84 -16.33
N LEU A 146 -26.68 -5.09 -16.57
CA LEU A 146 -27.47 -4.50 -15.50
C LEU A 146 -28.13 -5.57 -14.62
N GLN A 147 -28.65 -6.64 -15.23
CA GLN A 147 -29.21 -7.77 -14.49
C GLN A 147 -28.13 -8.45 -13.65
N ARG A 148 -26.93 -8.66 -14.21
CA ARG A 148 -25.81 -9.24 -13.48
C ARG A 148 -25.40 -8.40 -12.27
N PHE A 149 -25.36 -7.08 -12.41
CA PHE A 149 -25.13 -6.15 -11.29
C PHE A 149 -26.17 -6.34 -10.17
N ILE A 150 -27.45 -6.41 -10.52
CA ILE A 150 -28.55 -6.66 -9.58
C ILE A 150 -28.38 -8.02 -8.88
N ASP A 151 -28.09 -9.07 -9.63
CA ASP A 151 -27.95 -10.44 -9.13
C ASP A 151 -26.77 -10.57 -8.15
N ILE A 152 -25.65 -9.92 -8.45
CA ILE A 152 -24.47 -9.92 -7.58
C ILE A 152 -24.79 -9.25 -6.24
N ILE A 153 -25.34 -8.03 -6.24
CA ILE A 153 -25.65 -7.33 -4.98
C ILE A 153 -26.73 -8.08 -4.18
N THR A 154 -27.72 -8.66 -4.87
CA THR A 154 -28.77 -9.46 -4.23
C THR A 154 -28.19 -10.70 -3.56
N SER A 155 -27.41 -11.50 -4.29
CA SER A 155 -26.77 -12.71 -3.76
C SER A 155 -25.78 -12.40 -2.63
N TRP A 156 -25.00 -11.31 -2.75
CA TRP A 156 -24.10 -10.86 -1.68
C TRP A 156 -24.88 -10.56 -0.40
N LYS A 157 -25.97 -9.79 -0.50
CA LYS A 157 -26.81 -9.45 0.65
C LYS A 157 -27.45 -10.68 1.29
N GLU A 158 -27.87 -11.67 0.50
CA GLU A 158 -28.46 -12.91 1.00
C GLU A 158 -27.43 -13.79 1.74
N ALA A 159 -26.23 -13.89 1.19
CA ALA A 159 -25.14 -14.67 1.77
C ALA A 159 -24.42 -13.98 2.93
N ASN A 160 -24.57 -12.67 3.08
CA ASN A 160 -23.91 -11.86 4.13
C ASN A 160 -24.90 -11.11 5.03
N PRO A 161 -25.80 -11.80 5.78
CA PRO A 161 -26.64 -11.14 6.76
C PRO A 161 -25.82 -10.30 7.74
N TYR A 162 -26.38 -9.19 8.21
CA TYR A 162 -25.63 -8.26 9.06
C TYR A 162 -24.99 -8.94 10.27
N LEU A 163 -23.67 -8.74 10.44
CA LEU A 163 -22.83 -9.35 11.48
C LEU A 163 -22.76 -10.89 11.44
N LYS A 164 -23.05 -11.51 10.28
CA LYS A 164 -22.74 -12.91 10.01
C LYS A 164 -21.70 -13.05 8.90
N GLY A 165 -20.81 -14.04 9.04
CA GLY A 165 -19.73 -14.31 8.11
C GLY A 165 -18.59 -13.29 8.21
N VAL A 166 -17.55 -13.51 7.43
CA VAL A 166 -16.28 -12.77 7.55
C VAL A 166 -16.35 -11.34 7.02
N ASN A 167 -17.35 -11.04 6.17
CA ASN A 167 -17.43 -9.80 5.40
C ASN A 167 -17.92 -8.56 6.19
N TRP A 168 -18.36 -8.73 7.44
CA TRP A 168 -18.65 -7.65 8.38
C TRP A 168 -17.60 -7.51 9.50
N TYR A 169 -16.50 -8.27 9.43
CA TYR A 169 -15.45 -8.25 10.46
C TYR A 169 -14.62 -6.97 10.41
N SER A 170 -14.18 -6.59 9.20
CA SER A 170 -13.22 -5.52 8.97
C SER A 170 -13.95 -4.28 8.45
N ASN A 171 -13.79 -3.15 9.15
CA ASN A 171 -14.54 -1.94 8.85
C ASN A 171 -13.99 -1.19 7.61
N ILE A 172 -12.70 -1.34 7.28
CA ILE A 172 -12.13 -0.88 6.01
C ILE A 172 -12.87 -1.51 4.82
N GLU A 173 -13.13 -2.82 4.85
CA GLU A 173 -13.83 -3.55 3.77
C GLU A 173 -15.27 -3.09 3.58
N VAL A 174 -15.95 -2.72 4.68
CA VAL A 174 -17.30 -2.14 4.66
C VAL A 174 -17.30 -0.79 3.94
N ASN A 175 -16.28 0.03 4.16
CA ASN A 175 -16.20 1.38 3.59
C ASN A 175 -15.70 1.37 2.14
N LEU A 176 -14.81 0.43 1.79
CA LEU A 176 -14.44 0.13 0.41
C LEU A 176 -15.67 -0.20 -0.44
N ARG A 177 -16.60 -1.02 0.06
CA ARG A 177 -17.88 -1.28 -0.63
C ARG A 177 -18.75 -0.04 -0.81
N ILE A 178 -18.79 0.87 0.18
CA ILE A 178 -19.52 2.14 0.03
C ILE A 178 -18.93 2.95 -1.12
N ILE A 179 -17.60 3.05 -1.17
CA ILE A 179 -16.85 3.77 -2.20
C ILE A 179 -17.11 3.14 -3.59
N THR A 180 -17.05 1.82 -3.70
CA THR A 180 -17.46 1.08 -4.91
C THR A 180 -18.91 1.36 -5.32
N TRP A 181 -19.86 1.34 -4.38
CA TRP A 181 -21.26 1.61 -4.70
C TRP A 181 -21.53 3.04 -5.11
N PHE A 182 -20.77 4.00 -4.59
CA PHE A 182 -20.79 5.37 -5.08
C PHE A 182 -20.38 5.44 -6.56
N LEU A 183 -19.31 4.75 -6.97
CA LEU A 183 -18.95 4.64 -8.39
C LEU A 183 -20.04 4.02 -9.23
N CYS A 184 -20.54 2.87 -8.82
CA CYS A 184 -21.58 2.19 -9.58
C CYS A 184 -22.83 3.08 -9.72
N TRP A 185 -23.15 3.88 -8.70
CA TRP A 185 -24.25 4.84 -8.74
C TRP A 185 -24.03 5.93 -9.80
N GLU A 186 -22.82 6.50 -9.83
CA GLU A 186 -22.40 7.50 -10.80
C GLU A 186 -22.37 6.93 -12.23
N ILE A 187 -21.66 5.81 -12.44
CA ILE A 187 -21.50 5.17 -13.75
C ILE A 187 -22.84 4.75 -14.34
N LEU A 188 -23.75 4.19 -13.54
CA LEU A 188 -25.07 3.77 -14.01
C LEU A 188 -26.04 4.94 -14.23
N GLU A 189 -25.68 6.16 -13.83
CA GLU A 189 -26.60 7.29 -13.75
C GLU A 189 -27.90 6.86 -13.03
N ALA A 190 -27.73 6.29 -11.83
CA ALA A 190 -28.78 5.55 -11.14
C ALA A 190 -30.12 6.30 -10.99
N PRO A 191 -30.16 7.64 -10.75
CA PRO A 191 -31.42 8.40 -10.75
C PRO A 191 -32.20 8.31 -12.07
N GLN A 192 -31.51 8.51 -13.20
CA GLN A 192 -32.08 8.44 -14.54
C GLN A 192 -32.51 7.00 -14.85
N LEU A 193 -31.70 6.02 -14.47
CA LEU A 193 -32.04 4.62 -14.65
C LEU A 193 -33.28 4.21 -13.85
N CYS A 194 -33.45 4.69 -12.61
CA CYS A 194 -34.64 4.47 -11.81
C CYS A 194 -35.91 5.10 -12.40
N GLN A 195 -35.80 6.17 -13.19
CA GLN A 195 -36.96 6.79 -13.87
C GLN A 195 -37.44 5.94 -15.05
N ARG A 196 -36.52 5.31 -15.79
CA ARG A 196 -36.83 4.53 -17.00
C ARG A 196 -37.01 3.02 -16.78
N ASP A 197 -36.48 2.46 -15.69
CA ASP A 197 -36.55 1.03 -15.38
C ASP A 197 -37.21 0.77 -14.01
N PRO A 198 -38.50 0.37 -14.00
CA PRO A 198 -39.22 0.07 -12.75
C PRO A 198 -38.62 -1.10 -11.95
N ALA A 199 -38.00 -2.08 -12.60
CA ALA A 199 -37.39 -3.22 -11.91
C ALA A 199 -36.11 -2.77 -11.20
N PHE A 200 -35.28 -1.96 -11.85
CA PHE A 200 -34.11 -1.35 -11.23
C PHE A 200 -34.49 -0.42 -10.07
N LYS A 201 -35.56 0.37 -10.23
CA LYS A 201 -36.10 1.21 -9.14
C LYS A 201 -36.50 0.38 -7.92
N LYS A 202 -37.24 -0.71 -8.14
CA LYS A 202 -37.67 -1.62 -7.06
C LYS A 202 -36.47 -2.23 -6.32
N PHE A 203 -35.44 -2.66 -7.07
CA PHE A 203 -34.18 -3.14 -6.49
C PHE A 203 -33.48 -2.05 -5.67
N THR A 204 -33.38 -0.84 -6.22
CA THR A 204 -32.69 0.29 -5.60
C THR A 204 -33.34 0.68 -4.27
N ASP A 205 -34.66 0.85 -4.27
CA ASP A 205 -35.41 1.25 -3.06
C ASP A 205 -35.52 0.12 -2.03
N GLY A 206 -35.73 -1.12 -2.50
CA GLY A 206 -36.01 -2.26 -1.63
C GLY A 206 -34.76 -2.92 -1.05
N LEU A 207 -33.60 -2.75 -1.69
CA LEU A 207 -32.39 -3.47 -1.33
C LEU A 207 -31.15 -2.58 -1.31
N TRP A 208 -30.80 -1.92 -2.43
CA TRP A 208 -29.49 -1.28 -2.56
C TRP A 208 -29.31 -0.08 -1.62
N LEU A 209 -30.24 0.88 -1.61
CA LEU A 209 -30.18 2.03 -0.69
C LEU A 209 -30.23 1.62 0.79
N PRO A 210 -31.14 0.71 1.23
CA PRO A 210 -31.09 0.16 2.58
C PRO A 210 -29.76 -0.51 2.93
N LEU A 211 -29.13 -1.19 1.98
CA LEU A 211 -27.85 -1.85 2.18
C LEU A 211 -26.70 -0.84 2.35
N ILE A 212 -26.65 0.21 1.52
CA ILE A 212 -25.70 1.34 1.67
C ILE A 212 -25.88 2.00 3.04
N TYR A 213 -27.12 2.27 3.45
CA TYR A 213 -27.41 2.86 4.75
C TYR A 213 -26.95 1.97 5.91
N LEU A 214 -27.13 0.65 5.81
CA LEU A 214 -26.63 -0.30 6.80
C LEU A 214 -25.10 -0.26 6.90
N HIS A 215 -24.38 -0.15 5.77
CA HIS A 215 -22.93 -0.01 5.75
C HIS A 215 -22.49 1.30 6.44
N GLY A 216 -23.13 2.43 6.14
CA GLY A 216 -22.85 3.70 6.84
C GLY A 216 -23.12 3.64 8.35
N GLN A 217 -24.16 2.90 8.77
CA GLN A 217 -24.42 2.66 10.20
C GLN A 217 -23.35 1.80 10.86
N HIS A 218 -22.82 0.80 10.15
CA HIS A 218 -21.73 -0.04 10.63
C HIS A 218 -20.44 0.77 10.75
N ALA A 219 -20.10 1.53 9.70
CA ALA A 219 -18.93 2.40 9.64
C ALA A 219 -18.89 3.43 10.77
N ASP A 220 -20.00 4.09 11.09
CA ASP A 220 -20.07 5.02 12.22
C ASP A 220 -19.82 4.34 13.58
N LYS A 221 -20.20 3.07 13.74
CA LYS A 221 -20.12 2.37 15.02
C LYS A 221 -18.79 1.67 15.28
N HIS A 222 -18.05 1.32 14.23
CA HIS A 222 -16.88 0.44 14.32
C HIS A 222 -15.55 1.07 13.86
N PRO A 223 -15.26 2.34 14.20
CA PRO A 223 -14.03 2.98 13.71
C PRO A 223 -12.79 2.26 14.23
N SER A 224 -11.77 2.08 13.39
CA SER A 224 -10.45 1.67 13.82
C SER A 224 -9.75 2.82 14.53
N LYS A 225 -9.14 2.55 15.69
CA LYS A 225 -8.50 3.58 16.53
C LYS A 225 -7.21 3.05 17.14
N PHE A 226 -6.35 3.97 17.57
CA PHE A 226 -5.06 3.69 18.22
C PHE A 226 -4.16 2.86 17.30
N SER A 227 -3.61 1.73 17.73
CA SER A 227 -2.72 0.92 16.89
C SER A 227 -3.36 0.38 15.59
N SER A 228 -4.67 0.55 15.39
CA SER A 228 -5.36 0.13 14.17
C SER A 228 -5.79 1.34 13.33
N SER A 229 -5.38 2.56 13.70
CA SER A 229 -5.93 3.76 13.04
C SER A 229 -5.37 3.99 11.66
N ASN A 230 -4.07 3.79 11.42
CA ASN A 230 -3.32 3.94 10.16
C ASN A 230 -4.10 4.17 8.82
N ASN A 231 -3.83 3.45 7.75
CA ASN A 231 -4.62 3.51 6.52
C ASN A 231 -6.11 3.14 6.75
N HIS A 232 -6.41 2.30 7.75
CA HIS A 232 -7.76 1.83 8.05
C HIS A 232 -8.75 2.96 8.38
N LEU A 233 -8.40 3.89 9.28
CA LEU A 233 -9.29 4.98 9.67
C LEU A 233 -9.50 5.97 8.54
N ILE A 234 -8.50 6.17 7.67
CA ILE A 234 -8.61 7.02 6.48
C ILE A 234 -9.64 6.42 5.52
N ALA A 235 -9.52 5.13 5.20
CA ALA A 235 -10.47 4.42 4.35
C ALA A 235 -11.90 4.43 4.93
N GLU A 236 -12.00 4.16 6.24
CA GLU A 236 -13.27 4.13 6.96
C GLU A 236 -13.97 5.49 7.02
N ALA A 237 -13.20 6.55 7.26
CA ALA A 237 -13.73 7.90 7.26
C ALA A 237 -14.13 8.34 5.85
N SER A 238 -13.35 7.98 4.82
CA SER A 238 -13.67 8.31 3.42
C SER A 238 -15.01 7.70 2.98
N GLY A 239 -15.21 6.40 3.22
CA GLY A 239 -16.48 5.74 2.90
C GLY A 239 -17.66 6.33 3.69
N LEU A 240 -17.49 6.57 4.99
CA LEU A 240 -18.53 7.19 5.82
C LEU A 240 -18.86 8.63 5.40
N PHE A 241 -17.84 9.40 4.99
CA PHE A 241 -18.02 10.76 4.48
C PHE A 241 -18.87 10.72 3.20
N ILE A 242 -18.50 9.89 2.23
CA ILE A 242 -19.25 9.73 0.98
C ILE A 242 -20.68 9.26 1.25
N ALA A 243 -20.87 8.28 2.14
CA ALA A 243 -22.20 7.81 2.55
C ALA A 243 -23.10 8.94 3.04
N GLY A 244 -22.53 9.88 3.82
CA GLY A 244 -23.27 11.02 4.37
C GLY A 244 -23.40 12.21 3.43
N ALA A 245 -22.39 12.51 2.62
CA ALA A 245 -22.35 13.69 1.75
C ALA A 245 -23.13 13.47 0.45
N TYR A 246 -23.14 12.24 -0.05
CA TYR A 246 -23.74 11.92 -1.33
C TYR A 246 -25.21 11.52 -1.21
N TRP A 247 -25.52 10.57 -0.32
CA TRP A 247 -26.90 10.13 -0.06
C TRP A 247 -27.48 10.84 1.17
N ASP A 248 -28.75 11.25 1.09
CA ASP A 248 -29.46 11.94 2.17
C ASP A 248 -30.18 10.95 3.10
N PHE A 249 -29.39 10.25 3.91
CA PHE A 249 -29.89 9.35 4.95
C PHE A 249 -30.20 10.09 6.25
N PRO A 250 -31.02 9.50 7.16
CA PRO A 250 -31.36 10.12 8.45
C PRO A 250 -30.17 10.53 9.32
N LYS A 251 -28.99 9.91 9.13
CA LYS A 251 -27.76 10.20 9.88
C LYS A 251 -26.70 10.95 9.07
N SER A 252 -26.98 11.33 7.83
CA SER A 252 -26.00 11.93 6.90
C SER A 252 -25.29 13.14 7.49
N LYS A 253 -26.02 14.11 8.07
CA LYS A 253 -25.40 15.29 8.71
C LYS A 253 -24.41 14.93 9.83
N LYS A 254 -24.69 13.88 10.60
CA LYS A 254 -23.78 13.40 11.66
C LYS A 254 -22.55 12.73 11.03
N TRP A 255 -22.77 11.90 10.02
CA TRP A 255 -21.71 11.17 9.32
C TRP A 255 -20.73 12.11 8.63
N VAL A 256 -21.22 13.10 7.87
CA VAL A 256 -20.38 14.14 7.24
C VAL A 256 -19.52 14.83 8.28
N ARG A 257 -20.11 15.42 9.33
CA ARG A 257 -19.35 16.15 10.37
C ARG A 257 -18.28 15.30 11.03
N LYS A 258 -18.61 14.05 11.37
CA LYS A 258 -17.68 13.14 12.04
C LYS A 258 -16.55 12.71 11.12
N ALA A 259 -16.88 12.24 9.92
CA ALA A 259 -15.92 11.68 8.98
C ALA A 259 -14.99 12.77 8.42
N GLN A 260 -15.54 13.96 8.10
CA GLN A 260 -14.75 15.11 7.69
C GLN A 260 -13.74 15.51 8.77
N ALA A 261 -14.16 15.61 10.04
CA ALA A 261 -13.25 15.93 11.15
C ALA A 261 -12.15 14.87 11.35
N ILE A 262 -12.42 13.61 11.03
CA ILE A 262 -11.41 12.55 11.06
C ILE A 262 -10.42 12.76 9.91
N LEU A 263 -10.89 12.92 8.67
CA LEU A 263 -10.03 13.11 7.50
C LEU A 263 -9.14 14.37 7.62
N GLU A 264 -9.70 15.49 8.09
CA GLU A 264 -8.97 16.73 8.40
C GLU A 264 -7.81 16.49 9.38
N ARG A 265 -8.05 15.67 10.41
CA ARG A 265 -7.04 15.36 11.40
C ARG A 265 -6.01 14.37 10.87
N GLU A 266 -6.47 13.27 10.28
CA GLU A 266 -5.61 12.13 9.91
C GLU A 266 -4.68 12.47 8.74
N ILE A 267 -5.10 13.33 7.79
CA ILE A 267 -4.19 13.77 6.72
C ILE A 267 -2.97 14.51 7.30
N GLN A 268 -3.14 15.28 8.39
CA GLN A 268 -2.05 16.01 9.06
C GLN A 268 -1.27 15.12 10.01
N LEU A 269 -1.94 14.17 10.67
CA LEU A 269 -1.33 13.34 11.71
C LEU A 269 -0.49 12.22 11.11
N GLN A 270 -0.94 11.62 10.00
CA GLN A 270 -0.29 10.48 9.37
C GLN A 270 0.71 10.86 8.28
N HIS A 271 0.88 12.16 8.00
CA HIS A 271 1.90 12.66 7.10
C HIS A 271 2.88 13.59 7.82
N SER A 272 4.11 13.62 7.34
CA SER A 272 5.07 14.65 7.72
C SER A 272 4.68 16.02 7.11
N PRO A 273 5.31 17.12 7.54
CA PRO A 273 5.14 18.42 6.88
C PRO A 273 5.51 18.44 5.39
N ASN A 274 6.21 17.42 4.89
CA ASN A 274 6.57 17.24 3.48
C ASN A 274 5.59 16.34 2.69
N GLY A 275 4.55 15.81 3.34
CA GLY A 275 3.56 14.94 2.70
C GLY A 275 3.96 13.47 2.63
N ILE A 276 4.98 13.05 3.39
CA ILE A 276 5.45 11.66 3.46
C ILE A 276 4.57 10.91 4.47
N ASN A 277 4.04 9.76 4.08
CA ASN A 277 3.24 8.93 4.97
C ASN A 277 4.13 8.26 6.02
N ARG A 278 3.70 8.29 7.28
CA ARG A 278 4.50 7.79 8.41
C ARG A 278 4.48 6.27 8.57
N GLU A 279 3.68 5.53 7.80
CA GLU A 279 3.64 4.06 7.89
C GLU A 279 4.91 3.40 7.32
N GLU A 280 5.73 4.17 6.61
CA GLU A 280 6.98 3.73 5.99
C GLU A 280 6.76 2.55 5.06
N ALA A 281 5.79 2.73 4.16
CA ALA A 281 5.37 1.79 3.14
C ALA A 281 5.11 2.57 1.84
N SER A 282 5.98 2.41 0.84
CA SER A 282 5.97 3.28 -0.35
C SER A 282 4.72 3.10 -1.19
N GLU A 283 4.22 1.88 -1.32
CA GLU A 283 3.02 1.57 -2.09
C GLU A 283 1.73 2.05 -1.41
N TYR A 284 1.74 2.19 -0.09
CA TYR A 284 0.54 2.62 0.65
C TYR A 284 0.19 4.09 0.37
N ILE A 285 1.15 4.90 -0.07
CA ILE A 285 0.89 6.31 -0.36
C ILE A 285 -0.14 6.48 -1.49
N GLN A 286 -0.10 5.65 -2.54
CA GLN A 286 -1.07 5.75 -3.62
C GLN A 286 -2.46 5.35 -3.15
N PHE A 287 -2.55 4.27 -2.36
CA PHE A 287 -3.80 3.76 -1.80
C PHE A 287 -4.49 4.78 -0.90
N ILE A 288 -3.76 5.41 0.03
CA ILE A 288 -4.33 6.42 0.92
C ILE A 288 -4.62 7.75 0.23
N THR A 289 -3.84 8.11 -0.80
CA THR A 289 -4.03 9.36 -1.56
C THR A 289 -5.38 9.36 -2.26
N ASP A 290 -5.75 8.24 -2.90
CA ASP A 290 -7.04 8.15 -3.57
C ASP A 290 -8.23 8.26 -2.58
N PHE A 291 -8.11 7.78 -1.34
CA PHE A 291 -9.15 8.00 -0.31
C PHE A 291 -9.35 9.47 0.02
N PHE A 292 -8.25 10.20 0.26
CA PHE A 292 -8.32 11.63 0.52
C PHE A 292 -8.84 12.40 -0.70
N LEU A 293 -8.42 12.00 -1.90
CA LEU A 293 -8.83 12.61 -3.16
C LEU A 293 -10.33 12.43 -3.40
N ILE A 294 -10.86 11.20 -3.30
CA ILE A 294 -12.28 10.97 -3.62
C ILE A 294 -13.19 11.67 -2.61
N ALA A 295 -12.81 11.68 -1.33
CA ALA A 295 -13.52 12.44 -0.31
C ALA A 295 -13.49 13.93 -0.61
N TYR A 296 -12.33 14.48 -1.00
CA TYR A 296 -12.18 15.88 -1.39
C TYR A 296 -13.10 16.26 -2.56
N ILE A 297 -13.08 15.49 -3.65
CA ILE A 297 -13.91 15.74 -4.84
C ILE A 297 -15.41 15.70 -4.49
N VAL A 298 -15.85 14.72 -3.71
CA VAL A 298 -17.25 14.63 -3.25
C VAL A 298 -17.59 15.84 -2.36
N GLY A 299 -16.68 16.24 -1.47
CA GLY A 299 -16.85 17.40 -0.60
C GLY A 299 -17.07 18.69 -1.38
N GLU A 300 -16.19 18.99 -2.34
CA GLU A 300 -16.29 20.18 -3.19
C GLU A 300 -17.62 20.22 -3.96
N ARG A 301 -18.04 19.09 -4.54
CA ARG A 301 -19.25 19.02 -5.39
C ARG A 301 -20.56 18.96 -4.63
N LYS A 302 -20.54 18.54 -3.36
CA LYS A 302 -21.74 18.44 -2.51
C LYS A 302 -21.87 19.55 -1.48
N GLY A 303 -20.99 20.57 -1.52
CA GLY A 303 -21.05 21.71 -0.60
C GLY A 303 -20.55 21.39 0.82
N HIS A 304 -19.60 20.46 0.92
CA HIS A 304 -18.89 20.08 2.14
C HIS A 304 -17.37 20.20 1.93
N PRO A 305 -16.85 21.41 1.57
CA PRO A 305 -15.44 21.59 1.27
C PRO A 305 -14.57 21.29 2.48
N PHE A 306 -13.38 20.76 2.22
CA PHE A 306 -12.33 20.59 3.24
C PHE A 306 -11.57 21.89 3.46
N SER A 307 -10.81 21.97 4.54
CA SER A 307 -9.99 23.13 4.89
C SER A 307 -8.86 23.34 3.88
N ASP A 308 -8.33 24.57 3.84
CA ASP A 308 -7.11 24.83 3.06
C ASP A 308 -5.94 23.97 3.58
N ALA A 309 -5.82 23.72 4.88
CA ALA A 309 -4.78 22.86 5.43
C ALA A 309 -4.84 21.42 4.85
N TYR A 310 -6.04 20.86 4.71
CA TYR A 310 -6.25 19.57 4.03
C TYR A 310 -5.80 19.64 2.57
N ARG A 311 -6.25 20.68 1.84
CA ARG A 311 -5.90 20.88 0.43
C ARG A 311 -4.38 21.04 0.22
N GLN A 312 -3.71 21.80 1.08
CA GLN A 312 -2.26 22.00 1.01
C GLN A 312 -1.50 20.71 1.34
N MET A 313 -1.95 19.93 2.32
CA MET A 313 -1.32 18.62 2.60
C MET A 313 -1.52 17.65 1.44
N LEU A 314 -2.72 17.60 0.85
CA LEU A 314 -2.97 16.81 -0.34
C LEU A 314 -2.04 17.21 -1.50
N LYS A 315 -1.81 18.52 -1.70
CA LYS A 315 -0.81 19.00 -2.67
C LYS A 315 0.60 18.49 -2.36
N LYS A 316 1.03 18.55 -1.09
CA LYS A 316 2.35 18.06 -0.66
C LYS A 316 2.53 16.56 -0.91
N ILE A 317 1.50 15.76 -0.65
CA ILE A 317 1.50 14.32 -0.96
C ILE A 317 1.78 14.09 -2.46
N PHE A 318 1.12 14.81 -3.36
CA PHE A 318 1.41 14.71 -4.81
C PHE A 318 2.84 15.14 -5.17
N HIS A 319 3.39 16.18 -4.53
CA HIS A 319 4.78 16.57 -4.74
C HIS A 319 5.76 15.52 -4.20
N TYR A 320 5.45 14.86 -3.08
CA TYR A 320 6.28 13.76 -2.61
C TYR A 320 6.23 12.58 -3.57
N ILE A 321 5.06 12.18 -4.09
CA ILE A 321 4.94 11.16 -5.16
C ILE A 321 5.81 11.55 -6.36
N TYR A 322 5.79 12.82 -6.78
CA TYR A 322 6.63 13.32 -7.87
C TYR A 322 8.14 13.17 -7.59
N HIS A 323 8.55 13.48 -6.36
CA HIS A 323 9.95 13.35 -5.95
C HIS A 323 10.36 11.89 -5.77
N LEU A 324 9.49 11.02 -5.26
CA LEU A 324 9.71 9.59 -5.08
C LEU A 324 9.88 8.88 -6.43
N MET A 325 9.10 9.25 -7.43
CA MET A 325 9.10 8.58 -8.74
C MET A 325 10.30 8.96 -9.63
N GLY A 326 10.96 7.98 -10.23
CA GLY A 326 11.98 8.17 -11.28
C GLY A 326 11.38 8.74 -12.58
N GLN A 327 12.22 9.05 -13.56
CA GLN A 327 11.79 9.50 -14.89
C GLN A 327 11.05 8.41 -15.68
N SER A 328 11.35 7.14 -15.39
CA SER A 328 10.72 5.96 -15.97
C SER A 328 9.29 5.70 -15.47
N GLY A 329 8.90 6.36 -14.37
CA GLY A 329 7.63 6.11 -13.68
C GLY A 329 7.72 5.11 -12.52
N HIS A 330 8.87 4.46 -12.28
CA HIS A 330 9.03 3.58 -11.14
C HIS A 330 9.22 4.36 -9.84
N VAL A 331 8.79 3.76 -8.73
CA VAL A 331 9.03 4.22 -7.37
C VAL A 331 9.88 3.17 -6.63
N PRO A 332 10.76 3.58 -5.70
CA PRO A 332 11.42 2.63 -4.81
C PRO A 332 10.39 1.86 -3.98
N TYR A 333 10.61 0.56 -3.84
CA TYR A 333 9.80 -0.29 -2.98
C TYR A 333 10.44 -0.35 -1.58
N TYR A 334 9.64 -0.08 -0.54
CA TYR A 334 10.02 -0.27 0.86
C TYR A 334 8.76 -0.45 1.72
N GLY A 335 8.90 -1.18 2.82
CA GLY A 335 7.78 -1.55 3.70
C GLY A 335 6.74 -2.45 3.01
N ASP A 336 5.52 -2.44 3.55
CA ASP A 336 4.47 -3.33 3.07
C ASP A 336 3.71 -2.84 1.81
N ASP A 337 3.35 -3.80 0.95
CA ASP A 337 2.32 -3.70 -0.09
C ASP A 337 1.39 -4.92 0.00
N ASP A 338 0.09 -4.67 -0.09
CA ASP A 338 -0.95 -5.71 -0.06
C ASP A 338 -1.85 -5.69 -1.30
N ASP A 339 -1.35 -5.06 -2.37
CA ASP A 339 -2.07 -4.69 -3.59
C ASP A 339 -3.40 -3.98 -3.21
N GLY A 340 -3.37 -3.12 -2.19
CA GLY A 340 -4.55 -2.38 -1.75
C GLY A 340 -4.98 -1.39 -2.83
N HIS A 341 -6.21 -1.49 -3.36
CA HIS A 341 -6.64 -0.57 -4.42
C HIS A 341 -7.90 0.17 -4.01
N THR A 342 -7.99 1.46 -4.27
CA THR A 342 -9.23 2.25 -4.38
C THR A 342 -8.80 3.53 -5.05
N PHE A 343 -8.86 3.80 -6.36
CA PHE A 343 -10.08 3.90 -7.17
C PHE A 343 -9.75 3.86 -8.68
N VAL A 344 -9.10 2.79 -9.13
CA VAL A 344 -8.56 2.67 -10.50
C VAL A 344 -9.64 2.22 -11.50
N LEU A 345 -9.84 2.95 -12.61
CA LEU A 345 -10.82 2.59 -13.66
C LEU A 345 -10.28 2.69 -15.10
N SER A 346 -8.99 2.58 -15.38
CA SER A 346 -8.47 1.26 -15.78
C SER A 346 -7.00 1.41 -16.08
N HIS A 347 -6.20 0.44 -15.67
CA HIS A 347 -4.81 0.29 -16.06
C HIS A 347 -4.65 -1.14 -16.59
N GLY A 348 -4.52 -1.28 -17.92
CA GLY A 348 -4.13 -2.52 -18.61
C GLY A 348 -2.62 -2.76 -18.48
N GLU A 349 -2.02 -3.56 -19.39
CA GLU A 349 -0.63 -4.08 -19.30
C GLU A 349 0.51 -3.05 -19.10
N ALA A 350 0.24 -1.73 -19.13
CA ALA A 350 1.24 -0.67 -18.96
C ALA A 350 0.79 0.53 -18.09
N GLY A 351 -0.32 0.44 -17.35
CA GLY A 351 -0.82 1.58 -16.57
C GLY A 351 -0.17 1.70 -15.19
N ASN A 352 0.12 2.94 -14.76
CA ASN A 352 0.79 3.25 -13.49
C ASN A 352 -0.04 4.26 -12.68
N ASN A 353 -0.50 3.84 -11.50
CA ASN A 353 -1.39 4.68 -10.69
C ASN A 353 -0.68 5.88 -10.04
N PHE A 354 0.64 5.83 -9.80
CA PHE A 354 1.42 7.02 -9.42
C PHE A 354 1.39 8.08 -10.52
N GLN A 355 1.57 7.68 -11.77
CA GLN A 355 1.45 8.57 -12.93
C GLN A 355 0.04 9.15 -13.07
N SER A 356 -1.00 8.34 -12.84
CA SER A 356 -2.40 8.79 -12.81
C SER A 356 -2.69 9.79 -11.69
N LEU A 357 -2.10 9.59 -10.51
CA LEU A 357 -2.17 10.51 -9.38
C LEU A 357 -1.47 11.83 -9.71
N LEU A 358 -0.31 11.81 -10.37
CA LEU A 358 0.34 13.04 -10.82
C LEU A 358 -0.48 13.80 -11.86
N ALA A 359 -1.15 13.10 -12.78
CA ALA A 359 -2.10 13.73 -13.71
C ALA A 359 -3.26 14.41 -12.96
N THR A 360 -3.80 13.73 -11.95
CA THR A 360 -4.83 14.29 -11.05
C THR A 360 -4.33 15.55 -10.34
N GLY A 361 -3.16 15.49 -9.72
CA GLY A 361 -2.56 16.62 -9.02
C GLY A 361 -2.28 17.79 -9.96
N ALA A 362 -1.78 17.53 -11.17
CA ALA A 362 -1.54 18.55 -12.19
C ALA A 362 -2.81 19.30 -12.54
N ILE A 363 -3.94 18.61 -12.74
CA ILE A 363 -5.24 19.23 -13.02
C ILE A 363 -5.73 20.00 -11.80
N LEU A 364 -5.76 19.36 -10.63
CA LEU A 364 -6.37 19.90 -9.42
C LEU A 364 -5.66 21.17 -8.91
N PHE A 365 -4.35 21.25 -9.09
CA PHE A 365 -3.52 22.36 -8.61
C PHE A 365 -2.98 23.26 -9.72
N ASN A 366 -3.36 23.00 -10.99
CA ASN A 366 -2.83 23.69 -12.17
C ASN A 366 -1.29 23.71 -12.15
N ASP A 367 -0.68 22.54 -11.92
CA ASP A 367 0.73 22.39 -11.60
C ASP A 367 1.51 21.66 -12.71
N PRO A 368 2.33 22.38 -13.51
CA PRO A 368 3.08 21.78 -14.60
C PRO A 368 4.24 20.88 -14.14
N VAL A 369 4.70 21.02 -12.88
CA VAL A 369 5.74 20.15 -12.33
C VAL A 369 5.20 18.74 -12.20
N LEU A 370 4.01 18.58 -11.62
CA LEU A 370 3.35 17.27 -11.52
C LEU A 370 3.07 16.67 -12.90
N LYS A 371 2.68 17.51 -13.88
CA LYS A 371 2.49 17.07 -15.28
C LYS A 371 3.76 16.49 -15.91
N SER A 372 4.95 16.97 -15.54
CA SER A 372 6.21 16.55 -16.17
C SER A 372 6.54 15.06 -16.01
N LYS A 373 5.99 14.41 -14.99
CA LYS A 373 6.07 12.95 -14.79
C LYS A 373 4.72 12.25 -14.83
N ALA A 374 3.64 12.96 -15.16
CA ALA A 374 2.33 12.36 -15.32
C ALA A 374 2.29 11.49 -16.59
N GLY A 375 1.57 10.38 -16.53
CA GLY A 375 1.25 9.58 -17.71
C GLY A 375 0.17 10.24 -18.56
N PRO A 376 -0.24 9.61 -19.68
CA PRO A 376 -1.47 9.99 -20.37
C PRO A 376 -2.66 10.01 -19.41
N LEU A 377 -3.64 10.86 -19.68
CA LEU A 377 -4.89 10.85 -18.92
C LEU A 377 -5.57 9.49 -19.11
N ASP A 378 -5.98 8.90 -18.00
CA ASP A 378 -6.77 7.67 -17.98
C ASP A 378 -8.25 7.95 -17.69
N LEU A 379 -9.04 6.88 -17.67
CA LEU A 379 -10.47 6.97 -17.36
C LEU A 379 -10.74 7.47 -15.93
N LYS A 380 -9.85 7.25 -14.96
CA LYS A 380 -9.99 7.83 -13.61
C LYS A 380 -9.93 9.35 -13.72
N ASN A 381 -8.94 9.91 -14.41
CA ASN A 381 -8.81 11.35 -14.59
C ASN A 381 -10.01 11.94 -15.36
N GLU A 382 -10.45 11.28 -16.43
CA GLU A 382 -11.62 11.72 -17.21
C GLU A 382 -12.90 11.71 -16.37
N ILE A 383 -13.13 10.65 -15.59
CA ILE A 383 -14.32 10.56 -14.72
C ILE A 383 -14.32 11.66 -13.66
N LEU A 384 -13.14 11.90 -13.07
CA LEU A 384 -13.00 12.89 -12.02
C LEU A 384 -13.20 14.29 -12.58
N PHE A 385 -12.60 14.67 -13.71
CA PHE A 385 -12.52 16.09 -14.09
C PHE A 385 -13.24 16.46 -15.39
N GLY A 386 -13.72 15.49 -16.16
CA GLY A 386 -14.44 15.70 -17.41
C GLY A 386 -13.65 16.51 -18.45
N PRO A 387 -14.34 17.05 -19.47
CA PRO A 387 -13.70 17.78 -20.57
C PRO A 387 -12.92 19.02 -20.13
N GLU A 388 -13.35 19.69 -19.05
CA GLU A 388 -12.65 20.85 -18.50
C GLU A 388 -11.31 20.47 -17.86
N GLY A 389 -11.27 19.35 -17.14
CA GLY A 389 -10.02 18.80 -16.61
C GLY A 389 -9.04 18.42 -17.69
N VAL A 390 -9.51 17.72 -18.73
CA VAL A 390 -8.72 17.36 -19.91
C VAL A 390 -8.16 18.61 -20.58
N ALA A 391 -8.99 19.64 -20.78
CA ALA A 391 -8.55 20.91 -21.35
C ALA A 391 -7.54 21.64 -20.45
N THR A 392 -7.64 21.50 -19.13
CA THR A 392 -6.68 22.07 -18.18
C THR A 392 -5.34 21.34 -18.27
N PHE A 393 -5.33 20.02 -18.21
CA PHE A 393 -4.12 19.22 -18.38
C PHE A 393 -3.41 19.54 -19.70
N ASN A 394 -4.15 19.59 -20.82
CA ASN A 394 -3.58 19.85 -22.13
C ASN A 394 -2.98 21.26 -22.26
N ARG A 395 -3.55 22.27 -21.59
CA ARG A 395 -3.04 23.65 -21.60
C ARG A 395 -1.82 23.87 -20.71
N LEU A 396 -1.60 23.03 -19.69
CA LEU A 396 -0.41 23.15 -18.84
C LEU A 396 0.86 23.03 -19.69
N PRO A 397 1.85 23.91 -19.50
CA PRO A 397 3.09 23.83 -20.26
C PRO A 397 3.76 22.49 -20.00
N HIS A 398 4.31 21.89 -21.05
CA HIS A 398 5.21 20.76 -20.88
C HIS A 398 6.52 21.26 -20.27
N GLN A 399 6.93 20.63 -19.18
CA GLN A 399 8.23 20.84 -18.54
C GLN A 399 8.96 19.52 -18.57
N GLU A 400 10.25 19.52 -18.89
CA GLU A 400 11.09 18.33 -18.71
C GLU A 400 11.26 18.07 -17.22
N ALA A 401 11.02 16.84 -16.79
CA ALA A 401 11.29 16.43 -15.43
C ALA A 401 12.80 16.45 -15.19
N ARG A 402 13.24 17.24 -14.23
CA ARG A 402 14.65 17.31 -13.86
C ARG A 402 14.97 16.24 -12.82
N PRO A 403 16.00 15.40 -13.04
CA PRO A 403 16.58 14.60 -11.97
C PRO A 403 17.10 15.56 -10.89
N GLU A 404 16.64 15.38 -9.65
CA GLU A 404 17.02 16.23 -8.53
C GLU A 404 17.32 15.38 -7.30
N THR A 405 18.41 15.71 -6.61
CA THR A 405 18.68 15.21 -5.27
C THR A 405 17.70 15.84 -4.28
N ARG A 406 17.06 15.02 -3.44
CA ARG A 406 16.14 15.48 -2.39
C ARG A 406 16.42 14.74 -1.09
N LEU A 407 16.80 15.50 -0.06
CA LEU A 407 16.90 15.00 1.31
C LEU A 407 15.63 15.34 2.11
N TYR A 408 14.99 14.30 2.64
CA TYR A 408 13.95 14.39 3.66
C TYR A 408 14.55 13.97 5.00
N HIS A 409 15.20 14.93 5.64
CA HIS A 409 16.02 14.66 6.84
C HIS A 409 15.20 14.11 8.00
N GLU A 410 14.02 14.66 8.28
CA GLU A 410 13.20 14.24 9.43
C GLU A 410 12.54 12.87 9.19
N GLU A 411 12.27 12.57 7.93
CA GLU A 411 11.64 11.31 7.50
C GLU A 411 12.66 10.23 7.15
N GLY A 412 13.94 10.59 7.02
CA GLY A 412 15.03 9.64 6.79
C GLY A 412 15.14 9.12 5.37
N HIS A 413 14.67 9.83 4.35
CA HIS A 413 14.85 9.41 2.96
C HIS A 413 15.74 10.37 2.16
N LEU A 414 16.68 9.80 1.42
CA LEU A 414 17.47 10.55 0.43
C LEU A 414 17.23 9.97 -0.96
N LEU A 415 16.80 10.83 -1.88
CA LEU A 415 16.55 10.50 -3.28
C LEU A 415 17.63 11.17 -4.12
N ILE A 416 18.63 10.42 -4.60
CA ILE A 416 19.70 10.92 -5.46
C ILE A 416 19.35 10.58 -6.90
N LYS A 417 19.11 11.59 -7.72
CA LYS A 417 18.77 11.42 -9.14
C LYS A 417 19.72 12.23 -9.99
N ASN A 418 20.46 11.54 -10.85
CA ASN A 418 21.39 12.15 -11.78
C ASN A 418 21.04 11.73 -13.20
N GLY A 419 20.81 12.69 -14.09
CA GLY A 419 20.43 12.39 -15.47
C GLY A 419 21.34 13.02 -16.50
N ARG A 420 21.70 12.24 -17.53
CA ARG A 420 22.61 12.60 -18.61
C ARG A 420 22.12 12.01 -19.93
N GLY A 421 21.80 12.87 -20.91
CA GLY A 421 21.45 12.42 -22.27
C GLY A 421 20.20 11.53 -22.35
N GLY A 422 19.17 11.82 -21.54
CA GLY A 422 17.93 11.04 -21.49
C GLY A 422 18.00 9.76 -20.64
N ARG A 423 19.14 9.52 -19.99
CA ARG A 423 19.35 8.48 -18.97
C ARG A 423 19.19 9.07 -17.57
N GLU A 424 18.82 8.24 -16.60
CA GLU A 424 18.76 8.58 -15.18
C GLU A 424 19.37 7.44 -14.36
N THR A 425 20.27 7.79 -13.43
CA THR A 425 20.63 6.92 -12.31
C THR A 425 19.90 7.42 -11.08
N TYR A 426 19.14 6.54 -10.44
CA TYR A 426 18.34 6.84 -9.27
C TYR A 426 18.73 5.91 -8.11
N LEU A 427 19.31 6.50 -7.08
CA LEU A 427 19.62 5.85 -5.80
C LEU A 427 18.67 6.41 -4.72
N HIS A 428 17.89 5.54 -4.10
CA HIS A 428 17.15 5.85 -2.86
C HIS A 428 17.89 5.20 -1.69
N VAL A 429 18.19 6.01 -0.68
CA VAL A 429 18.82 5.58 0.57
C VAL A 429 17.82 5.71 1.69
N ASP A 430 17.69 4.64 2.47
CA ASP A 430 16.77 4.56 3.58
C ASP A 430 17.47 4.69 4.95
N THR A 431 17.12 5.76 5.65
CA THR A 431 17.50 6.07 7.03
C THR A 431 16.24 6.39 7.85
N ALA A 432 15.07 5.92 7.39
CA ALA A 432 13.79 6.19 8.01
C ALA A 432 13.61 5.42 9.33
N PRO A 433 12.76 5.92 10.25
CA PRO A 433 12.31 5.14 11.39
C PRO A 433 11.56 3.88 10.96
N LEU A 434 11.44 2.90 11.85
CA LEU A 434 10.77 1.61 11.56
C LEU A 434 9.31 1.72 11.11
N GLY A 435 8.61 2.84 11.35
CA GLY A 435 7.23 3.03 10.91
C GLY A 435 6.29 3.69 11.93
N TYR A 436 5.00 3.70 11.58
CA TYR A 436 4.00 4.46 12.34
C TYR A 436 3.54 3.78 13.63
N LEU A 437 3.40 4.57 14.70
CA LEU A 437 2.91 4.17 16.02
C LEU A 437 3.74 3.06 16.69
N SER A 438 3.34 2.68 17.90
CA SER A 438 4.06 1.72 18.76
C SER A 438 4.16 0.30 18.20
N ILE A 439 3.48 -0.02 17.10
CA ILE A 439 3.51 -1.36 16.50
C ILE A 439 4.27 -1.42 15.17
N ALA A 440 4.49 -0.27 14.53
CA ALA A 440 5.09 -0.15 13.19
C ALA A 440 4.55 -1.24 12.25
N ALA A 441 3.24 -1.27 12.02
CA ALA A 441 2.57 -2.44 11.44
C ALA A 441 3.13 -2.87 10.08
N HIS A 442 3.67 -1.90 9.33
CA HIS A 442 3.98 -2.02 7.91
C HIS A 442 5.43 -1.74 7.51
N GLY A 443 6.24 -1.15 8.38
CA GLY A 443 7.67 -0.99 8.08
C GLY A 443 8.45 -2.27 8.33
N HIS A 444 9.63 -2.37 7.74
CA HIS A 444 10.49 -3.56 7.77
C HIS A 444 11.77 -3.27 8.55
N ALA A 445 12.54 -4.31 8.88
CA ALA A 445 13.83 -4.15 9.57
C ALA A 445 14.94 -3.86 8.54
N ASP A 446 14.81 -2.75 7.83
CA ASP A 446 15.52 -2.37 6.60
C ASP A 446 16.36 -1.08 6.72
N ALA A 447 16.70 -0.65 7.94
CA ALA A 447 17.51 0.55 8.15
C ALA A 447 18.84 0.46 7.38
N LEU A 448 19.20 1.55 6.72
CA LEU A 448 20.40 1.66 5.86
C LEU A 448 20.32 0.77 4.61
N SER A 449 19.13 0.29 4.22
CA SER A 449 18.89 -0.32 2.92
C SER A 449 18.91 0.74 1.81
N PHE A 450 18.96 0.27 0.57
CA PHE A 450 18.91 1.14 -0.60
C PHE A 450 18.28 0.44 -1.80
N PHE A 451 17.76 1.27 -2.70
CA PHE A 451 17.23 0.89 -4.01
C PHE A 451 18.06 1.58 -5.11
N LEU A 452 18.36 0.84 -6.17
CA LEU A 452 19.11 1.37 -7.32
C LEU A 452 18.40 1.05 -8.64
N GLU A 453 18.02 2.12 -9.33
CA GLU A 453 17.55 2.11 -10.71
C GLU A 453 18.58 2.79 -11.61
N ILE A 454 18.84 2.18 -12.78
CA ILE A 454 19.73 2.72 -13.81
C ILE A 454 19.00 2.63 -15.14
N ASP A 455 18.91 3.77 -15.83
CA ASP A 455 18.27 3.93 -17.13
C ASP A 455 16.81 3.42 -17.14
N GLY A 456 16.10 3.66 -16.03
CA GLY A 456 14.71 3.23 -15.89
C GLY A 456 14.53 1.75 -15.60
N GLN A 457 15.58 1.00 -15.27
CA GLN A 457 15.51 -0.42 -14.91
C GLN A 457 16.01 -0.64 -13.47
N PRO A 458 15.27 -1.37 -12.62
CA PRO A 458 15.73 -1.70 -11.27
C PRO A 458 16.84 -2.74 -11.31
N TYR A 459 17.95 -2.49 -10.59
CA TYR A 459 19.08 -3.42 -10.45
C TYR A 459 19.12 -4.04 -9.06
N ILE A 460 19.09 -3.19 -8.03
CA ILE A 460 19.06 -3.58 -6.63
C ILE A 460 17.73 -3.09 -6.07
N THR A 461 16.94 -4.00 -5.52
CA THR A 461 15.57 -3.75 -5.09
C THR A 461 15.30 -4.33 -3.71
N ASP A 462 14.27 -3.81 -3.06
CA ASP A 462 13.62 -4.50 -1.96
C ASP A 462 12.93 -5.78 -2.45
N VAL A 463 12.71 -6.74 -1.55
CA VAL A 463 12.17 -8.06 -1.87
C VAL A 463 10.65 -8.13 -1.88
N GLY A 464 9.92 -7.15 -1.34
CA GLY A 464 8.46 -7.22 -1.30
C GLY A 464 7.87 -7.70 0.03
N THR A 465 6.54 -7.88 0.07
CA THR A 465 5.80 -8.21 1.30
C THR A 465 5.34 -9.66 1.40
N TYR A 466 4.94 -10.23 0.27
CA TYR A 466 4.34 -11.56 0.12
C TYR A 466 3.05 -11.83 0.90
N THR A 467 3.05 -11.84 2.24
CA THR A 467 1.88 -12.23 3.02
C THR A 467 1.85 -11.61 4.42
N TYR A 468 0.68 -11.59 5.05
CA TYR A 468 0.53 -11.20 6.45
C TYR A 468 0.27 -12.37 7.40
N HIS A 469 -0.76 -13.16 7.13
CA HIS A 469 -1.27 -14.13 8.11
C HIS A 469 -1.27 -15.57 7.61
N SER A 470 -0.78 -15.79 6.39
CA SER A 470 -0.35 -17.12 5.94
C SER A 470 1.15 -17.24 6.07
N GLU A 471 1.66 -18.48 6.09
CA GLU A 471 3.09 -18.75 5.88
C GLU A 471 4.05 -17.92 6.78
N PRO A 472 4.00 -18.08 8.12
CA PRO A 472 4.70 -17.19 9.06
C PRO A 472 6.21 -17.06 8.86
N GLU A 473 6.87 -18.13 8.41
CA GLU A 473 8.31 -18.14 8.12
C GLU A 473 8.64 -17.20 6.94
N TRP A 474 7.79 -17.17 5.92
CA TRP A 474 7.94 -16.26 4.79
C TRP A 474 7.70 -14.81 5.20
N ARG A 475 6.65 -14.53 5.98
CA ARG A 475 6.46 -13.17 6.51
C ARG A 475 7.63 -12.74 7.40
N ALA A 476 8.16 -13.64 8.24
CA ALA A 476 9.33 -13.31 9.05
C ALA A 476 10.56 -12.98 8.19
N TYR A 477 10.78 -13.70 7.08
CA TYR A 477 11.84 -13.39 6.11
C TYR A 477 11.62 -12.05 5.42
N PHE A 478 10.47 -11.85 4.74
CA PHE A 478 10.24 -10.67 3.88
C PHE A 478 10.31 -9.33 4.60
N LYS A 479 10.06 -9.30 5.93
CA LYS A 479 10.16 -8.08 6.73
C LYS A 479 11.46 -7.97 7.55
N GLY A 480 12.27 -9.03 7.56
CA GLY A 480 13.46 -9.16 8.39
C GLY A 480 14.69 -8.66 7.66
N THR A 481 15.73 -8.30 8.41
CA THR A 481 16.94 -7.62 7.90
C THR A 481 17.67 -8.43 6.83
N LEU A 482 17.61 -9.76 6.88
CA LEU A 482 18.23 -10.63 5.87
C LEU A 482 17.66 -10.44 4.45
N ALA A 483 16.47 -9.88 4.33
CA ALA A 483 15.80 -9.68 3.05
C ALA A 483 16.04 -8.29 2.45
N HIS A 484 16.81 -7.43 3.12
CA HIS A 484 17.07 -6.05 2.68
C HIS A 484 18.55 -5.83 2.40
N ASN A 485 18.88 -4.81 1.61
CA ASN A 485 20.25 -4.51 1.18
C ASN A 485 21.05 -3.82 2.31
N THR A 486 21.17 -4.43 3.48
CA THR A 486 21.84 -3.93 4.69
C THR A 486 22.48 -5.10 5.46
N ILE A 487 23.15 -4.85 6.59
CA ILE A 487 23.89 -5.87 7.33
C ILE A 487 23.04 -6.48 8.45
N ARG A 488 22.99 -7.82 8.51
CA ARG A 488 22.41 -8.58 9.64
C ARG A 488 23.51 -9.10 10.57
N VAL A 489 23.30 -9.05 11.89
CA VAL A 489 24.29 -9.47 12.91
C VAL A 489 23.72 -10.61 13.76
N ASP A 490 24.47 -11.70 13.93
CA ASP A 490 24.13 -12.87 14.76
C ASP A 490 22.71 -13.41 14.55
N GLU A 491 22.29 -13.44 13.27
CA GLU A 491 20.95 -13.86 12.85
C GLU A 491 19.80 -13.03 13.45
N GLN A 492 20.09 -11.85 14.01
CA GLN A 492 19.12 -10.93 14.58
C GLN A 492 18.73 -9.82 13.60
N ASP A 493 17.43 -9.55 13.51
CA ASP A 493 16.92 -8.35 12.83
C ASP A 493 17.24 -7.08 13.63
N GLN A 494 17.24 -5.93 12.96
CA GLN A 494 17.48 -4.62 13.57
C GLN A 494 16.38 -4.20 14.56
N ALA A 495 15.22 -4.87 14.54
CA ALA A 495 14.11 -4.70 15.48
C ALA A 495 13.50 -6.07 15.81
N ALA A 496 12.84 -6.20 16.97
CA ALA A 496 12.32 -7.49 17.42
C ALA A 496 10.93 -7.80 16.86
N ASN A 497 10.81 -8.87 16.07
CA ASN A 497 9.54 -9.33 15.52
C ASN A 497 8.69 -10.02 16.59
N ALA A 498 7.55 -9.42 16.95
CA ALA A 498 6.59 -9.97 17.90
C ALA A 498 5.27 -10.41 17.22
N GLY A 499 5.24 -10.47 15.89
CA GLY A 499 4.12 -10.97 15.09
C GLY A 499 4.04 -10.29 13.71
N PRO A 500 3.13 -10.77 12.84
CA PRO A 500 3.08 -10.35 11.44
C PRO A 500 3.08 -8.85 11.17
N CYS A 501 2.38 -8.08 12.01
CA CYS A 501 2.26 -6.63 11.95
C CYS A 501 2.53 -6.01 13.33
N LEU A 502 3.52 -6.54 14.05
CA LEU A 502 3.90 -6.09 15.39
C LEU A 502 5.42 -6.15 15.58
N TRP A 503 6.06 -4.99 15.54
CA TRP A 503 7.43 -4.82 16.01
C TRP A 503 7.46 -4.36 17.47
N VAL A 504 8.48 -4.80 18.20
CA VAL A 504 8.90 -4.25 19.49
C VAL A 504 10.38 -3.92 19.44
N ASP A 505 10.89 -3.18 20.42
CA ASP A 505 12.31 -2.80 20.51
C ASP A 505 12.82 -2.17 19.21
N HIS A 506 12.13 -1.10 18.79
CA HIS A 506 12.42 -0.40 17.53
C HIS A 506 13.81 0.24 17.57
N TYR A 507 14.56 0.13 16.48
CA TYR A 507 15.78 0.91 16.30
C TYR A 507 15.47 2.40 16.17
N GLN A 508 16.45 3.23 16.49
CA GLN A 508 16.50 4.66 16.21
C GLN A 508 17.55 4.91 15.12
N PRO A 509 17.13 5.37 13.93
CA PRO A 509 18.07 5.78 12.91
C PRO A 509 18.62 7.19 13.22
N GLU A 510 19.83 7.46 12.74
CA GLU A 510 20.44 8.78 12.78
C GLU A 510 21.06 9.11 11.42
N LEU A 511 20.71 10.26 10.87
CA LEU A 511 21.38 10.83 9.71
C LEU A 511 22.57 11.67 10.19
N ALA A 512 23.73 11.02 10.33
CA ALA A 512 24.92 11.62 10.91
C ALA A 512 25.57 12.70 10.03
N PHE A 513 25.50 12.57 8.70
CA PHE A 513 26.12 13.53 7.78
C PHE A 513 25.43 13.53 6.41
N PHE A 514 25.29 14.72 5.82
CA PHE A 514 24.90 14.91 4.43
C PHE A 514 25.66 16.09 3.81
N THR A 515 26.15 15.91 2.59
CA THR A 515 26.65 17.01 1.75
C THR A 515 26.38 16.74 0.28
N GLU A 516 26.20 17.80 -0.49
CA GLU A 516 26.03 17.77 -1.93
C GLU A 516 26.80 18.94 -2.54
N ASP A 517 27.64 18.65 -3.52
CA ASP A 517 28.31 19.64 -4.35
C ASP A 517 28.11 19.33 -5.85
N ALA A 518 28.91 19.98 -6.72
CA ALA A 518 28.81 19.78 -8.16
C ALA A 518 29.31 18.41 -8.62
N GLU A 519 30.23 17.79 -7.88
CA GLU A 519 30.92 16.55 -8.24
C GLU A 519 30.26 15.33 -7.57
N LYS A 520 29.73 15.47 -6.34
CA LYS A 520 29.23 14.33 -5.57
C LYS A 520 28.13 14.63 -4.56
N VAL A 521 27.48 13.56 -4.11
CA VAL A 521 26.59 13.52 -2.94
C VAL A 521 27.17 12.54 -1.93
N ILE A 522 27.25 12.91 -0.65
CA ILE A 522 27.63 12.00 0.42
C ILE A 522 26.54 12.00 1.48
N VAL A 523 26.12 10.82 1.89
CA VAL A 523 25.22 10.62 3.03
C VAL A 523 25.78 9.56 3.95
N ARG A 524 25.66 9.78 5.26
CA ARG A 524 26.03 8.83 6.30
C ARG A 524 24.86 8.67 7.26
N GLY A 525 24.41 7.43 7.40
CA GLY A 525 23.38 7.03 8.36
C GLY A 525 23.91 5.96 9.33
N SER A 526 23.30 5.87 10.50
CA SER A 526 23.53 4.82 11.50
C SER A 526 22.21 4.38 12.14
N HIS A 527 22.21 3.24 12.80
CA HIS A 527 21.10 2.80 13.66
C HIS A 527 21.63 2.08 14.90
N ASP A 528 20.82 2.04 15.96
CA ASP A 528 21.17 1.42 17.25
C ASP A 528 20.55 0.02 17.47
N GLY A 529 19.88 -0.54 16.46
CA GLY A 529 19.21 -1.85 16.55
C GLY A 529 20.06 -3.02 17.07
N TYR A 530 21.39 -2.95 16.92
CA TYR A 530 22.34 -3.93 17.44
C TYR A 530 23.07 -3.53 18.72
N ALA A 531 22.69 -2.42 19.36
CA ALA A 531 23.26 -1.99 20.63
C ALA A 531 23.21 -3.07 21.74
N PRO A 532 22.17 -3.93 21.84
CA PRO A 532 22.18 -5.05 22.79
C PRO A 532 23.28 -6.10 22.55
N LEU A 533 23.81 -6.17 21.33
CA LEU A 533 24.95 -7.02 20.95
C LEU A 533 26.29 -6.29 21.11
N GLY A 534 26.30 -5.01 21.49
CA GLY A 534 27.51 -4.17 21.51
C GLY A 534 27.99 -3.76 20.12
N VAL A 535 27.12 -3.78 19.12
CA VAL A 535 27.46 -3.46 17.72
C VAL A 535 26.76 -2.18 17.27
N THR A 536 27.51 -1.26 16.66
CA THR A 536 26.97 -0.09 15.96
C THR A 536 27.28 -0.21 14.47
N HIS A 537 26.26 -0.03 13.64
CA HIS A 537 26.39 -0.06 12.19
C HIS A 537 26.18 1.35 11.62
N THR A 538 27.20 1.86 10.94
CA THR A 538 27.17 3.15 10.24
C THR A 538 27.49 2.92 8.76
N ARG A 539 26.59 3.32 7.86
CA ARG A 539 26.78 3.23 6.42
C ARG A 539 26.96 4.61 5.80
N THR A 540 27.97 4.75 4.94
CA THR A 540 28.18 5.94 4.12
C THR A 540 27.96 5.60 2.65
N TYR A 541 27.16 6.40 1.94
CA TYR A 541 27.04 6.36 0.48
C TYR A 541 27.71 7.61 -0.09
N GLU A 542 28.59 7.42 -1.06
CA GLU A 542 29.19 8.47 -1.87
C GLU A 542 28.82 8.25 -3.34
N PHE A 543 28.03 9.16 -3.90
CA PHE A 543 27.58 9.14 -5.29
C PHE A 543 28.39 10.15 -6.11
N ASN A 544 29.15 9.68 -7.09
CA ASN A 544 29.88 10.52 -8.04
C ASN A 544 28.96 10.91 -9.21
N LYS A 545 28.68 12.22 -9.37
CA LYS A 545 27.77 12.74 -10.38
C LYS A 545 28.34 12.66 -11.80
N ASP A 546 29.65 12.51 -11.96
CA ASP A 546 30.31 12.43 -13.26
C ASP A 546 30.30 11.03 -13.87
N SER A 547 30.55 10.02 -13.06
CA SER A 547 30.61 8.62 -13.49
C SER A 547 29.38 7.78 -13.13
N ASP A 548 28.44 8.32 -12.34
CA ASP A 548 27.36 7.58 -11.67
C ASP A 548 27.87 6.47 -10.73
N THR A 549 29.16 6.50 -10.34
CA THR A 549 29.74 5.53 -9.41
C THR A 549 29.19 5.74 -8.01
N ILE A 550 28.83 4.64 -7.35
CA ILE A 550 28.38 4.63 -5.95
C ILE A 550 29.42 3.86 -5.14
N VAL A 551 29.95 4.50 -4.10
CA VAL A 551 30.79 3.84 -3.10
C VAL A 551 29.98 3.74 -1.82
N ILE A 552 29.85 2.52 -1.31
CA ILE A 552 29.18 2.22 -0.03
C ILE A 552 30.26 1.76 0.95
N THR A 553 30.35 2.45 2.08
CA THR A 553 31.28 2.11 3.16
C THR A 553 30.50 1.77 4.42
N ASP A 554 30.57 0.50 4.81
CA ASP A 554 30.00 -0.02 6.05
C ASP A 554 31.06 0.02 7.15
N ASN A 555 30.81 0.80 8.19
CA ASN A 555 31.64 0.85 9.39
C ASN A 555 30.91 0.12 10.51
N ILE A 556 31.54 -0.95 10.99
CA ILE A 556 31.05 -1.72 12.12
C ILE A 556 31.95 -1.44 13.31
N GLU A 557 31.36 -0.86 14.35
CA GLU A 557 32.02 -0.68 15.64
C GLU A 557 31.53 -1.77 16.60
N SER A 558 32.46 -2.55 17.12
CA SER A 558 32.19 -3.66 18.05
C SER A 558 33.43 -3.95 18.91
N ASP A 559 33.19 -4.42 20.13
CA ASP A 559 34.20 -4.96 21.06
C ASP A 559 34.16 -6.50 21.17
N GLY A 560 33.23 -7.14 20.45
CA GLY A 560 32.98 -8.59 20.47
C GLY A 560 33.36 -9.31 19.18
N GLN A 561 33.09 -10.61 19.15
CA GLN A 561 33.16 -11.45 17.96
C GLN A 561 31.74 -11.79 17.53
N HIS A 562 31.41 -11.52 16.28
CA HIS A 562 30.07 -11.68 15.73
C HIS A 562 30.11 -12.27 14.32
N VAL A 563 28.96 -12.77 13.89
CA VAL A 563 28.68 -13.18 12.52
C VAL A 563 27.88 -12.09 11.82
N TYR A 564 28.37 -11.62 10.69
CA TYR A 564 27.77 -10.62 9.85
C TYR A 564 27.30 -11.25 8.54
N GLU A 565 26.09 -10.90 8.12
CA GLU A 565 25.50 -11.34 6.85
C GLU A 565 25.20 -10.12 5.99
N ILE A 566 25.71 -10.14 4.76
CA ILE A 566 25.71 -9.00 3.84
C ILE A 566 25.07 -9.45 2.52
N PRO A 567 23.73 -9.36 2.40
CA PRO A 567 23.01 -9.64 1.17
C PRO A 567 22.93 -8.41 0.24
N PHE A 568 23.00 -8.67 -1.06
CA PHE A 568 22.56 -7.75 -2.12
C PHE A 568 21.49 -8.45 -2.97
N HIS A 569 20.25 -7.98 -2.83
CA HIS A 569 19.07 -8.49 -3.52
C HIS A 569 18.92 -7.81 -4.87
N LEU A 570 18.94 -8.62 -5.93
CA LEU A 570 18.83 -8.13 -7.29
C LEU A 570 17.40 -8.24 -7.78
N HIS A 571 17.03 -7.36 -8.71
CA HIS A 571 15.75 -7.49 -9.40
C HIS A 571 15.72 -8.80 -10.23
N PRO A 572 14.59 -9.53 -10.33
CA PRO A 572 14.51 -10.82 -11.02
C PRO A 572 14.96 -10.82 -12.48
N GLU A 573 14.87 -9.69 -13.18
CA GLU A 573 15.34 -9.54 -14.56
C GLU A 573 16.88 -9.42 -14.70
N ILE A 574 17.60 -9.24 -13.59
CA ILE A 574 19.07 -9.08 -13.59
C ILE A 574 19.77 -10.42 -13.78
N ARG A 575 20.68 -10.44 -14.74
CA ARG A 575 21.66 -11.51 -14.94
C ARG A 575 22.96 -11.13 -14.25
N VAL A 576 23.57 -12.11 -13.59
CA VAL A 576 24.82 -11.92 -12.83
C VAL A 576 25.91 -12.77 -13.45
N GLU A 577 27.03 -12.14 -13.78
CA GLU A 577 28.25 -12.80 -14.22
C GLU A 577 29.33 -12.49 -13.17
N GLN A 578 30.02 -13.54 -12.67
CA GLN A 578 31.08 -13.40 -11.68
C GLN A 578 32.44 -13.45 -12.40
N GLU A 579 33.08 -12.30 -12.55
CA GLU A 579 34.36 -12.14 -13.27
C GLU A 579 35.55 -12.54 -12.39
N ALA A 580 35.45 -12.28 -11.09
CA ALA A 580 36.41 -12.72 -10.07
C ALA A 580 35.68 -13.01 -8.75
N ALA A 581 36.41 -13.44 -7.72
CA ALA A 581 35.82 -13.82 -6.43
C ALA A 581 34.83 -12.76 -5.89
N ASN A 582 35.18 -11.49 -5.97
CA ASN A 582 34.40 -10.37 -5.44
C ASN A 582 33.95 -9.36 -6.51
N ASP A 583 34.07 -9.71 -7.79
CA ASP A 583 33.80 -8.81 -8.92
C ASP A 583 32.68 -9.37 -9.78
N PHE A 584 31.59 -8.63 -9.91
CA PHE A 584 30.37 -9.05 -10.59
C PHE A 584 29.97 -8.05 -11.66
N VAL A 585 29.44 -8.54 -12.77
CA VAL A 585 28.76 -7.74 -13.80
C VAL A 585 27.28 -8.08 -13.76
N LEU A 586 26.46 -7.06 -13.50
CA LEU A 586 25.01 -7.10 -13.49
C LEU A 586 24.48 -6.58 -14.82
N SER A 587 23.66 -7.36 -15.50
CA SER A 587 23.11 -7.00 -16.81
C SER A 587 21.58 -7.07 -16.80
N HIS A 588 20.95 -5.99 -17.25
CA HIS A 588 19.52 -5.92 -17.52
C HIS A 588 19.26 -5.99 -19.04
N PRO A 589 18.23 -6.71 -19.54
CA PRO A 589 17.97 -6.81 -20.99
C PRO A 589 17.73 -5.47 -21.70
N ARG A 590 17.34 -4.44 -20.94
CA ARG A 590 16.98 -3.09 -21.41
C ARG A 590 17.87 -1.98 -20.84
N GLY A 591 18.87 -2.32 -20.03
CA GLY A 591 19.75 -1.36 -19.36
C GLY A 591 21.22 -1.63 -19.67
N ARG A 592 22.11 -0.72 -19.26
CA ARG A 592 23.56 -0.89 -19.41
C ARG A 592 24.15 -1.84 -18.36
N ALA A 593 25.29 -2.44 -18.63
CA ALA A 593 25.95 -3.29 -17.64
C ALA A 593 26.40 -2.47 -16.41
N VAL A 594 26.38 -3.08 -15.23
CA VAL A 594 26.77 -2.45 -13.98
C VAL A 594 27.75 -3.37 -13.28
N ARG A 595 28.95 -2.87 -12.99
CA ARG A 595 29.92 -3.62 -12.21
C ARG A 595 29.64 -3.44 -10.73
N LEU A 596 29.63 -4.53 -9.96
CA LEU A 596 29.54 -4.55 -8.51
C LEU A 596 30.80 -5.21 -7.97
N LEU A 597 31.65 -4.42 -7.32
CA LEU A 597 32.87 -4.87 -6.68
C LEU A 597 32.69 -4.86 -5.16
N LEU A 598 32.80 -6.04 -4.56
CA LEU A 598 32.70 -6.24 -3.12
C LEU A 598 34.08 -6.20 -2.46
N ASP A 599 34.09 -5.94 -1.16
CA ASP A 599 35.31 -5.91 -0.34
C ASP A 599 36.09 -7.23 -0.43
N GLU A 600 37.43 -7.16 -0.43
CA GLU A 600 38.28 -8.34 -0.59
C GLU A 600 38.17 -9.35 0.57
N SER A 601 37.75 -8.88 1.75
CA SER A 601 37.53 -9.73 2.92
C SER A 601 36.28 -10.62 2.79
N LEU A 602 35.38 -10.33 1.85
CA LEU A 602 34.15 -11.09 1.65
C LEU A 602 34.37 -12.34 0.80
N GLN A 603 33.52 -13.33 1.04
CA GLN A 603 33.44 -14.58 0.27
C GLN A 603 32.00 -14.74 -0.24
N PRO A 604 31.62 -14.00 -1.30
CA PRO A 604 30.26 -13.97 -1.81
C PRO A 604 29.88 -15.28 -2.51
N ARG A 605 28.61 -15.63 -2.40
CA ARG A 605 27.96 -16.72 -3.11
C ARG A 605 26.66 -16.22 -3.74
N LEU A 606 26.34 -16.73 -4.93
CA LEU A 606 25.06 -16.47 -5.57
C LEU A 606 24.01 -17.45 -5.03
N ILE A 607 22.96 -16.93 -4.43
CA ILE A 607 21.81 -17.72 -3.96
C ILE A 607 20.59 -17.32 -4.76
N LYS A 608 19.83 -18.32 -5.24
CA LYS A 608 18.59 -18.08 -5.97
C LYS A 608 17.50 -19.06 -5.51
N GLY A 609 16.40 -18.53 -4.97
CA GLY A 609 15.23 -19.30 -4.57
C GLY A 609 15.50 -20.37 -3.51
N SER A 610 16.34 -20.10 -2.52
CA SER A 610 16.61 -21.05 -1.43
C SER A 610 15.48 -21.03 -0.40
N GLU A 611 15.04 -22.19 0.06
CA GLU A 611 14.03 -22.33 1.14
C GLU A 611 14.65 -22.82 2.47
N GLY A 612 15.94 -23.17 2.48
CA GLY A 612 16.64 -23.66 3.67
C GLY A 612 18.13 -23.25 3.68
N PRO A 613 18.47 -22.06 4.21
CA PRO A 613 17.58 -21.02 4.72
C PRO A 613 16.80 -20.29 3.62
N ILE A 614 15.69 -19.62 3.97
CA ILE A 614 14.92 -18.78 3.04
C ILE A 614 15.80 -17.59 2.60
N LEU A 615 16.12 -17.49 1.30
CA LEU A 615 16.88 -16.39 0.72
C LEU A 615 16.80 -16.41 -0.82
N GLY A 616 16.87 -15.23 -1.48
CA GLY A 616 16.84 -15.14 -2.94
C GLY A 616 15.42 -15.25 -3.49
N TRP A 617 14.47 -14.56 -2.87
CA TRP A 617 13.07 -14.47 -3.28
C TRP A 617 12.64 -13.03 -3.42
N TYR A 618 11.76 -12.77 -4.38
CA TYR A 618 11.15 -11.48 -4.67
C TYR A 618 9.63 -11.65 -4.73
N SER A 619 8.88 -10.70 -4.20
CA SER A 619 7.43 -10.67 -4.18
C SER A 619 6.93 -9.47 -4.99
N PRO A 620 6.57 -9.65 -6.28
CA PRO A 620 6.11 -8.56 -7.14
C PRO A 620 4.70 -8.06 -6.78
N SER A 621 3.94 -8.84 -6.02
CA SER A 621 2.53 -8.61 -5.70
C SER A 621 2.16 -9.50 -4.50
N PHE A 622 1.14 -9.10 -3.76
CA PHE A 622 0.67 -9.85 -2.61
C PHE A 622 0.33 -11.31 -2.97
N LEU A 623 0.75 -12.27 -2.13
CA LEU A 623 0.66 -13.72 -2.31
C LEU A 623 1.39 -14.29 -3.54
N GLN A 624 2.18 -13.48 -4.25
CA GLN A 624 3.03 -13.92 -5.34
C GLN A 624 4.50 -13.79 -4.92
N LYS A 625 5.30 -14.80 -5.26
CA LYS A 625 6.75 -14.76 -5.09
C LYS A 625 7.44 -15.54 -6.18
N GLU A 626 8.63 -15.09 -6.56
CA GLU A 626 9.47 -15.73 -7.57
C GLU A 626 10.95 -15.73 -7.13
N PRO A 627 11.75 -16.70 -7.62
CA PRO A 627 13.15 -16.77 -7.26
C PRO A 627 13.95 -15.64 -7.92
N THR A 628 14.70 -14.88 -7.12
CA THR A 628 15.67 -13.88 -7.58
C THR A 628 17.08 -14.23 -7.12
N THR A 629 18.09 -13.58 -7.69
CA THR A 629 19.48 -13.77 -7.26
C THR A 629 19.83 -12.81 -6.13
N THR A 630 20.35 -13.34 -5.03
CA THR A 630 21.01 -12.58 -3.97
C THR A 630 22.51 -12.88 -4.00
N ILE A 631 23.34 -11.85 -4.06
CA ILE A 631 24.78 -11.96 -3.83
C ILE A 631 24.97 -11.87 -2.32
N TYR A 632 25.32 -12.98 -1.69
CA TYR A 632 25.34 -13.10 -0.23
C TYR A 632 26.74 -13.40 0.28
N SER A 633 27.17 -12.67 1.29
CA SER A 633 28.39 -12.95 2.05
C SER A 633 28.07 -13.20 3.52
N ARG A 634 28.83 -14.10 4.14
CA ARG A 634 28.82 -14.32 5.60
C ARG A 634 30.25 -14.17 6.11
N LEU A 635 30.43 -13.32 7.10
CA LEU A 635 31.72 -12.94 7.65
C LEU A 635 31.70 -13.16 9.16
N GLU A 636 32.73 -13.79 9.70
CA GLU A 636 32.94 -13.87 11.16
C GLU A 636 34.12 -12.99 11.51
N MET A 637 33.90 -11.97 12.33
CA MET A 637 34.94 -10.99 12.67
C MET A 637 34.87 -10.59 14.14
N ALA A 638 36.06 -10.31 14.68
CA ALA A 638 36.24 -9.77 16.01
C ALA A 638 36.67 -8.30 15.94
N GLY A 639 36.08 -7.48 16.80
CA GLY A 639 36.36 -6.05 16.86
C GLY A 639 35.75 -5.25 15.72
N SER A 640 36.19 -4.00 15.61
CA SER A 640 35.68 -3.05 14.62
C SER A 640 36.36 -3.22 13.27
N PHE A 641 35.60 -3.09 12.18
CA PHE A 641 36.10 -3.20 10.81
C PHE A 641 35.29 -2.33 9.86
N GLN A 642 35.79 -2.22 8.63
CA GLN A 642 35.16 -1.49 7.55
C GLN A 642 35.07 -2.38 6.31
N LEU A 643 33.95 -2.32 5.59
CA LEU A 643 33.78 -2.94 4.27
C LEU A 643 33.52 -1.85 3.23
N THR A 644 34.10 -2.02 2.04
CA THR A 644 33.82 -1.14 0.90
C THR A 644 33.16 -1.92 -0.24
N THR A 645 32.04 -1.41 -0.74
CA THR A 645 31.37 -1.88 -1.95
C THR A 645 31.37 -0.76 -2.99
N ILE A 646 31.69 -1.08 -4.24
CA ILE A 646 31.69 -0.12 -5.35
C ILE A 646 30.72 -0.60 -6.43
N ILE A 647 29.82 0.28 -6.86
CA ILE A 647 28.89 0.05 -7.96
C ILE A 647 29.23 1.03 -9.09
N GLU A 648 29.58 0.50 -10.26
CA GLU A 648 30.01 1.28 -11.42
C GLU A 648 29.09 0.98 -12.62
N PRO A 649 28.13 1.85 -12.91
CA PRO A 649 27.38 1.78 -14.16
C PRO A 649 28.33 1.97 -15.35
N GLN A 650 28.41 0.98 -16.25
CA GLN A 650 29.26 1.05 -17.43
C GLN A 650 28.67 2.02 -18.45
N ASN A 651 29.50 2.70 -19.24
CA ASN A 651 29.05 3.78 -20.13
C ASN A 651 28.21 3.34 -21.32
#